data_AF-A0A7D4BYH0-F1
#
_entry.id   AF-A0A7D4BYH0-F1
#
_cell.length_a   1.000
_cell.length_b   1.000
_cell.length_c   1.000
_cell.angle_alpha   90.00
_cell.angle_beta   90.00
_cell.angle_gamma   90.00
#
_symmetry.space_group_name_H-M   'P 1'
#
loop_
_entity.id
_entity.type
_entity.pdbx_description
1 polymer ?
#
loop_
_entity_poly.entity_id
_entity_poly.type
_entity_poly.pdbx_seq_one_letter_code
_entity_poly.pdbx_strand_id
1 'polypeptide(L)'
;MNSETCESAVELEMLASGMAKQHETYLDALQELIDNSVAASVDDESYFEDPDEQVTISLTFVRGEDTVTTYISDNGPGITREQLQNHVFRTGNKEISDGILNNVGWGLKASLAWFEESLKQRELQNDTNQFTLVTQTKTSDCLRVDGPITGDLPISTGSQNDWEIGIPDKISELNQADHGTRVHATCARAQFDNDVWPSADSLDKKVQYVRERLGTLFRRLLSAREDNRIVVSYHDLKTNERECFDVVPIWPRYSDETQKKSHEFEVTTPRGEQYRVEYESGTLDIDAMTDRAKEECPGLLTQSEKFRYRYRPSQNRQGIDIYANGRVLMTSVFEDVFDLTRNNQYNYFGGTLQIIPIGDTSEVPTDNKKTRLDTNSELWREIQSELSTEEFLPEGREYGKRISTGGASGEDTTPEEDGTTEIRSQSTTIDSDSDVFGLHNADARSAVSELRTYQKNTTETDEQLLDTTVTSPPYYDLKEYGSDDDDEVGQHGSYVEYLNELREVFGDVYKLTKQDGSLWVVVNTFRRNREIVQLPFDIARVCQNLDHGIECPSCESTLLGGVDMVEGRKANCPHCGHSIQNNDSWILQDIVVWNKNKALPYTKQGRLRNVFEYILCFSKKPDFDLKMDRIRESHPDNFKQWWADFPERYHPRGKLPENIWEFEPPTRGSFTGDVDVFDHPAAFPPALVERMLTLSTDPGDVVLDPFAGSGVTIAQAELMERNGIGIELNEKYCNAYPELQEHLKTQHERAEPTTTQDDLDRLICGLRQTKYARELVRTLAGELGLSNPAQLDVHTIFLVSRELGYQSVAPDTHGQVDIVLIVDEETTARDALTYDETAEEVTTMRPCSGFGVKARPIVLTADEFTTEVADGTYTHLPDDLFVYEDGRHYVYTEKTTFSEWKSMTQNSAEWTQRYADDETPPIVTNLGLEVNHPKHSMDTISRPLSGNHEFQLTQPSGKSIESVIKSD
;
A
#
# COMPACT_ATOMS: atom_id res chain seq x y z
N MET A 1 -7.03 -21.72 -35.93
CA MET A 1 -7.35 -22.70 -34.88
C MET A 1 -8.63 -23.40 -35.29
N ASN A 2 -8.73 -24.72 -35.11
CA ASN A 2 -9.93 -25.47 -35.43
C ASN A 2 -11.10 -24.98 -34.57
N SER A 3 -12.27 -24.87 -35.19
CA SER A 3 -13.56 -24.54 -34.58
C SER A 3 -13.97 -25.66 -33.61
N GLU A 4 -13.80 -25.45 -32.31
CA GLU A 4 -14.48 -26.25 -31.30
C GLU A 4 -15.81 -25.56 -30.98
N THR A 5 -16.89 -26.12 -31.52
CA THR A 5 -18.26 -25.80 -31.10
C THR A 5 -18.45 -26.25 -29.66
N CYS A 6 -18.93 -25.37 -28.76
CA CYS A 6 -19.31 -25.78 -27.40
C CYS A 6 -20.38 -26.88 -27.47
N GLU A 7 -20.08 -28.08 -26.98
CA GLU A 7 -20.98 -29.23 -27.06
C GLU A 7 -21.77 -29.46 -25.76
N SER A 8 -21.40 -28.81 -24.64
CA SER A 8 -22.09 -28.96 -23.35
C SER A 8 -22.80 -27.68 -22.87
N ALA A 9 -23.94 -27.86 -22.20
CA ALA A 9 -24.69 -26.76 -21.58
C ALA A 9 -23.87 -25.98 -20.53
N VAL A 10 -22.89 -26.64 -19.89
CA VAL A 10 -22.00 -26.05 -18.89
C VAL A 10 -20.98 -25.11 -19.55
N GLU A 11 -20.41 -25.48 -20.69
CA GLU A 11 -19.47 -24.61 -21.44
C GLU A 11 -20.17 -23.35 -21.96
N LEU A 12 -21.42 -23.48 -22.41
CA LEU A 12 -22.23 -22.34 -22.84
C LEU A 12 -22.58 -21.40 -21.70
N GLU A 13 -22.86 -21.93 -20.51
CA GLU A 13 -23.10 -21.14 -19.32
C GLU A 13 -21.84 -20.40 -18.84
N MET A 14 -20.67 -21.07 -18.88
CA MET A 14 -19.39 -20.44 -18.58
C MET A 14 -19.03 -19.34 -19.60
N LEU A 15 -19.36 -19.54 -20.88
CA LEU A 15 -19.18 -18.54 -21.93
C LEU A 15 -20.06 -17.31 -21.70
N ALA A 16 -21.34 -17.50 -21.39
CA ALA A 16 -22.27 -16.39 -21.09
C ALA A 16 -21.84 -15.61 -19.84
N SER A 17 -21.44 -16.30 -18.76
CA SER A 17 -20.90 -15.65 -17.55
C SER A 17 -19.57 -14.92 -17.83
N GLY A 18 -18.73 -15.45 -18.72
CA GLY A 18 -17.52 -14.78 -19.19
C GLY A 18 -17.80 -13.52 -20.02
N MET A 19 -18.78 -13.57 -20.91
CA MET A 19 -19.22 -12.42 -21.71
C MET A 19 -19.83 -11.31 -20.84
N ALA A 20 -20.64 -11.67 -19.85
CA ALA A 20 -21.27 -10.72 -18.93
C ALA A 20 -20.24 -9.83 -18.20
N LYS A 21 -19.02 -10.35 -17.94
CA LYS A 21 -17.94 -9.59 -17.30
C LYS A 21 -17.38 -8.43 -18.13
N GLN A 22 -17.76 -8.31 -19.40
CA GLN A 22 -17.36 -7.17 -20.24
C GLN A 22 -18.06 -5.87 -19.81
N HIS A 23 -19.24 -5.96 -19.19
CA HIS A 23 -19.98 -4.81 -18.67
C HIS A 23 -19.99 -4.83 -17.14
N GLU A 24 -19.67 -3.70 -16.51
CA GLU A 24 -19.62 -3.59 -15.06
C GLU A 24 -20.94 -3.09 -14.47
N THR A 25 -21.65 -2.24 -15.23
CA THR A 25 -22.90 -1.61 -14.79
C THR A 25 -24.03 -1.76 -15.80
N TYR A 26 -25.26 -1.58 -15.31
CA TYR A 26 -26.47 -1.51 -16.14
C TYR A 26 -26.34 -0.49 -17.28
N LEU A 27 -25.73 0.67 -17.02
CA LEU A 27 -25.62 1.73 -18.00
C LEU A 27 -24.63 1.39 -19.12
N ASP A 28 -23.62 0.57 -18.85
CA ASP A 28 -22.66 0.10 -19.87
C ASP A 28 -23.34 -0.91 -20.79
N ALA A 29 -24.07 -1.88 -20.21
CA ALA A 29 -24.85 -2.84 -20.98
C ALA A 29 -25.96 -2.15 -21.80
N LEU A 30 -26.64 -1.15 -21.23
CA LEU A 30 -27.64 -0.36 -21.94
C LEU A 30 -27.03 0.44 -23.10
N GLN A 31 -25.85 1.03 -22.91
CA GLN A 31 -25.18 1.82 -23.94
C GLN A 31 -24.94 1.00 -25.21
N GLU A 32 -24.45 -0.23 -25.08
CA GLU A 32 -24.24 -1.13 -26.24
C GLU A 32 -25.54 -1.37 -27.02
N LEU A 33 -26.68 -1.55 -26.35
CA LEU A 33 -27.96 -1.78 -27.04
C LEU A 33 -28.38 -0.54 -27.85
N ILE A 34 -28.10 0.65 -27.33
CA ILE A 34 -28.38 1.91 -28.04
C ILE A 34 -27.40 2.12 -29.19
N ASP A 35 -26.11 1.85 -28.97
CA ASP A 35 -25.07 1.98 -29.99
C ASP A 35 -25.36 1.07 -31.20
N ASN A 36 -25.84 -0.16 -30.96
CA ASN A 36 -26.31 -1.05 -32.03
C ASN A 36 -27.52 -0.48 -32.80
N SER A 37 -28.48 0.15 -32.11
CA SER A 37 -29.63 0.80 -32.76
C SER A 37 -29.23 2.04 -33.58
N VAL A 38 -28.20 2.78 -33.16
CA VAL A 38 -27.66 3.93 -33.93
C VAL A 38 -26.89 3.44 -35.15
N ALA A 39 -25.96 2.50 -34.96
CA ALA A 39 -25.14 1.94 -36.04
C ALA A 39 -25.96 1.17 -37.09
N ALA A 40 -27.23 0.83 -36.81
CA ALA A 40 -28.11 0.23 -37.79
C ALA A 40 -28.48 1.19 -38.94
N SER A 41 -28.41 2.51 -38.71
CA SER A 41 -28.78 3.54 -39.68
C SER A 41 -27.70 4.61 -39.88
N VAL A 42 -26.58 4.52 -39.16
CA VAL A 42 -25.46 5.46 -39.23
C VAL A 42 -24.19 4.68 -39.54
N ASP A 43 -23.83 4.67 -40.82
CA ASP A 43 -22.71 3.88 -41.33
C ASP A 43 -21.36 4.52 -40.97
N ASP A 44 -21.21 5.84 -41.20
CA ASP A 44 -19.98 6.60 -40.96
C ASP A 44 -20.26 8.10 -40.68
N GLU A 45 -19.20 8.90 -40.51
CA GLU A 45 -19.29 10.34 -40.17
C GLU A 45 -20.01 11.19 -41.24
N SER A 46 -20.12 10.71 -42.50
CA SER A 46 -20.80 11.45 -43.56
C SER A 46 -22.29 11.68 -43.30
N TYR A 47 -22.91 10.82 -42.48
CA TYR A 47 -24.30 10.99 -42.04
C TYR A 47 -24.53 12.33 -41.32
N PHE A 48 -23.54 12.83 -40.57
CA PHE A 48 -23.70 14.11 -39.85
C PHE A 48 -23.54 15.33 -40.75
N GLU A 49 -23.04 15.15 -41.98
CA GLU A 49 -22.94 16.21 -43.00
C GLU A 49 -24.17 16.20 -43.92
N ASP A 50 -24.63 15.02 -44.34
CA ASP A 50 -25.81 14.82 -45.21
C ASP A 50 -26.64 13.60 -44.75
N PRO A 51 -27.51 13.75 -43.73
CA PRO A 51 -28.27 12.64 -43.17
C PRO A 51 -29.40 12.20 -44.12
N ASP A 52 -29.23 11.03 -44.71
CA ASP A 52 -30.13 10.44 -45.70
C ASP A 52 -31.31 9.69 -45.05
N GLU A 53 -31.09 9.04 -43.91
CA GLU A 53 -32.13 8.32 -43.16
C GLU A 53 -32.51 8.97 -41.81
N GLN A 54 -33.78 8.83 -41.43
CA GLN A 54 -34.26 9.23 -40.11
C GLN A 54 -33.89 8.17 -39.06
N VAL A 55 -33.28 8.58 -37.95
CA VAL A 55 -33.05 7.69 -36.80
C VAL A 55 -34.04 7.97 -35.68
N THR A 56 -34.89 7.00 -35.38
CA THR A 56 -35.82 7.01 -34.24
C THR A 56 -35.55 5.84 -33.31
N ILE A 57 -35.22 6.13 -32.05
CA ILE A 57 -34.96 5.13 -31.01
C ILE A 57 -35.90 5.35 -29.83
N SER A 58 -36.53 4.29 -29.31
CA SER A 58 -37.31 4.34 -28.08
C SER A 58 -36.71 3.45 -27.00
N LEU A 59 -36.61 3.98 -25.78
CA LEU A 59 -36.23 3.29 -24.57
C LEU A 59 -37.39 3.30 -23.57
N THR A 60 -37.95 2.13 -23.26
CA THR A 60 -39.06 1.98 -22.31
C THR A 60 -38.63 1.17 -21.09
N PHE A 61 -38.72 1.76 -19.91
CA PHE A 61 -38.36 1.12 -18.64
C PHE A 61 -39.62 0.67 -17.88
N VAL A 62 -39.79 -0.64 -17.69
CA VAL A 62 -40.91 -1.20 -16.91
C VAL A 62 -40.39 -1.72 -15.58
N ARG A 63 -40.73 -1.04 -14.47
CA ARG A 63 -40.29 -1.42 -13.12
C ARG A 63 -41.34 -2.30 -12.44
N GLY A 64 -40.97 -3.55 -12.19
CA GLY A 64 -41.71 -4.48 -11.35
C GLY A 64 -41.31 -4.42 -9.88
N GLU A 65 -41.72 -5.44 -9.12
CA GLU A 65 -41.36 -5.56 -7.71
C GLU A 65 -39.83 -5.73 -7.54
N ASP A 66 -39.29 -6.77 -8.20
CA ASP A 66 -37.88 -7.19 -8.09
C ASP A 66 -37.07 -7.04 -9.39
N THR A 67 -37.72 -6.69 -10.51
CA THR A 67 -37.08 -6.60 -11.83
C THR A 67 -37.35 -5.27 -12.53
N VAL A 68 -36.48 -4.93 -13.47
CA VAL A 68 -36.69 -3.84 -14.43
C VAL A 68 -36.47 -4.40 -15.83
N THR A 69 -37.49 -4.29 -16.68
CA THR A 69 -37.41 -4.65 -18.10
C THR A 69 -37.20 -3.40 -18.93
N THR A 70 -36.19 -3.43 -19.80
CA THR A 70 -35.82 -2.34 -20.68
C THR A 70 -36.14 -2.75 -22.10
N TYR A 71 -37.01 -2.01 -22.78
CA TYR A 71 -37.27 -2.19 -24.21
C TYR A 71 -36.50 -1.13 -24.98
N ILE A 72 -35.72 -1.53 -25.98
CA ILE A 72 -35.06 -0.66 -26.95
C ILE A 72 -35.64 -0.97 -28.32
N SER A 73 -36.03 0.05 -29.07
CA SER A 73 -36.72 -0.08 -30.36
C SER A 73 -36.20 0.93 -31.36
N ASP A 74 -35.83 0.50 -32.57
CA ASP A 74 -35.34 1.38 -33.65
C ASP A 74 -36.12 1.23 -34.97
N ASN A 75 -36.07 2.24 -35.83
CA ASN A 75 -36.61 2.17 -37.19
C ASN A 75 -35.55 1.78 -38.24
N GLY A 76 -34.46 1.13 -37.84
CA GLY A 76 -33.37 0.74 -38.75
C GLY A 76 -33.79 -0.36 -39.74
N PRO A 77 -32.89 -0.84 -40.61
CA PRO A 77 -33.22 -1.81 -41.67
C PRO A 77 -33.66 -3.20 -41.17
N GLY A 78 -33.41 -3.50 -39.90
CA GLY A 78 -33.63 -4.83 -39.29
C GLY A 78 -32.51 -5.82 -39.63
N ILE A 79 -32.53 -6.97 -38.95
CA ILE A 79 -31.48 -7.99 -39.05
C ILE A 79 -32.08 -9.24 -39.73
N THR A 80 -31.45 -9.68 -40.82
CA THR A 80 -31.89 -10.88 -41.53
C THR A 80 -31.60 -12.16 -40.73
N ARG A 81 -32.30 -13.26 -41.06
CA ARG A 81 -32.03 -14.58 -40.46
C ARG A 81 -30.58 -15.01 -40.66
N GLU A 82 -30.03 -14.75 -41.84
CA GLU A 82 -28.63 -15.06 -42.15
C GLU A 82 -27.69 -14.27 -41.25
N GLN A 83 -27.93 -12.97 -41.08
CA GLN A 83 -27.12 -12.14 -40.20
C GLN A 83 -27.20 -12.57 -38.74
N LEU A 84 -28.40 -12.91 -38.25
CA LEU A 84 -28.57 -13.44 -36.90
C LEU A 84 -27.79 -14.74 -36.68
N GLN A 85 -27.81 -15.67 -37.63
CA GLN A 85 -27.16 -16.98 -37.51
C GLN A 85 -25.66 -16.92 -37.69
N ASN A 86 -25.18 -16.15 -38.67
CA ASN A 86 -23.79 -16.20 -39.11
C ASN A 86 -22.91 -15.14 -38.46
N HIS A 87 -23.48 -14.00 -38.06
CA HIS A 87 -22.73 -12.83 -37.58
C HIS A 87 -23.10 -12.48 -36.13
N VAL A 88 -24.40 -12.42 -35.79
CA VAL A 88 -24.84 -11.96 -34.47
C VAL A 88 -24.72 -13.03 -33.39
N PHE A 89 -25.05 -14.31 -33.66
CA PHE A 89 -25.05 -15.36 -32.62
C PHE A 89 -23.95 -16.43 -32.75
N ARG A 90 -23.17 -16.45 -33.82
CA ARG A 90 -22.06 -17.41 -34.00
C ARG A 90 -20.84 -17.12 -33.12
N THR A 91 -20.25 -18.13 -32.49
CA THR A 91 -19.03 -17.99 -31.69
C THR A 91 -17.78 -18.03 -32.58
N GLY A 92 -16.85 -17.07 -32.41
CA GLY A 92 -15.50 -17.15 -32.97
C GLY A 92 -15.23 -16.43 -34.30
N ASN A 93 -16.19 -15.75 -34.92
CA ASN A 93 -15.91 -14.88 -36.08
C ASN A 93 -15.79 -13.42 -35.65
N LYS A 94 -14.64 -12.80 -35.95
CA LYS A 94 -14.43 -11.35 -35.90
C LYS A 94 -14.69 -10.83 -37.32
N GLU A 95 -15.95 -10.73 -37.70
CA GLU A 95 -16.29 -10.05 -38.95
C GLU A 95 -16.42 -8.54 -38.70
N ILE A 96 -15.91 -7.78 -39.66
CA ILE A 96 -16.01 -6.33 -39.74
C ILE A 96 -17.49 -6.02 -39.94
N SER A 97 -18.06 -5.20 -39.06
CA SER A 97 -19.42 -4.70 -39.25
C SER A 97 -19.34 -3.31 -39.89
N ASP A 98 -20.19 -3.06 -40.87
CA ASP A 98 -20.37 -1.77 -41.52
C ASP A 98 -21.26 -0.89 -40.62
N GLY A 99 -20.66 -0.08 -39.74
CA GLY A 99 -21.40 0.86 -38.89
C GLY A 99 -20.51 1.56 -37.86
N ILE A 100 -20.73 2.88 -37.65
CA ILE A 100 -19.81 3.79 -36.95
C ILE A 100 -19.51 3.41 -35.49
N LEU A 101 -20.33 2.54 -34.87
CA LEU A 101 -20.19 2.08 -33.48
C LEU A 101 -20.00 0.54 -33.35
N ASN A 102 -19.90 -0.20 -34.46
CA ASN A 102 -19.90 -1.67 -34.45
C ASN A 102 -18.54 -2.30 -34.82
N ASN A 103 -17.52 -2.20 -33.96
CA ASN A 103 -16.16 -2.58 -34.38
C ASN A 103 -15.72 -3.99 -33.94
N VAL A 104 -16.53 -4.67 -33.12
CA VAL A 104 -16.25 -5.99 -32.54
C VAL A 104 -17.59 -6.72 -32.37
N GLY A 105 -17.88 -7.74 -33.18
CA GLY A 105 -19.18 -8.46 -33.26
C GLY A 105 -19.64 -9.24 -32.01
N TRP A 106 -19.28 -8.77 -30.81
CA TRP A 106 -19.58 -9.38 -29.52
C TRP A 106 -20.42 -8.49 -28.59
N GLY A 107 -20.52 -7.18 -28.86
CA GLY A 107 -21.15 -6.20 -27.94
C GLY A 107 -22.61 -6.49 -27.59
N LEU A 108 -23.44 -6.81 -28.60
CA LEU A 108 -24.84 -7.17 -28.38
C LEU A 108 -24.99 -8.43 -27.49
N LYS A 109 -24.16 -9.46 -27.71
CA LYS A 109 -24.19 -10.67 -26.87
C LYS A 109 -23.74 -10.38 -25.45
N ALA A 110 -22.67 -9.62 -25.29
CA ALA A 110 -22.13 -9.28 -23.98
C ALA A 110 -23.14 -8.51 -23.14
N SER A 111 -23.84 -7.54 -23.75
CA SER A 111 -24.92 -6.81 -23.12
C SER A 111 -26.06 -7.76 -22.69
N LEU A 112 -26.57 -8.58 -23.60
CA LEU A 112 -27.65 -9.53 -23.29
C LEU A 112 -27.25 -10.55 -22.20
N ALA A 113 -25.99 -11.02 -22.20
CA ALA A 113 -25.44 -11.89 -21.16
C ALA A 113 -25.42 -11.20 -19.79
N TRP A 114 -25.08 -9.91 -19.75
CA TRP A 114 -25.07 -9.13 -18.52
C TRP A 114 -26.48 -9.04 -17.90
N PHE A 115 -27.51 -8.79 -18.71
CA PHE A 115 -28.90 -8.77 -18.25
C PHE A 115 -29.32 -10.12 -17.65
N GLU A 116 -28.99 -11.23 -18.33
CA GLU A 116 -29.22 -12.59 -17.82
C GLU A 116 -28.50 -12.85 -16.49
N GLU A 117 -27.21 -12.53 -16.40
CA GLU A 117 -26.37 -12.75 -15.22
C GLU A 117 -26.88 -11.94 -14.01
N SER A 118 -27.38 -10.72 -14.24
CA SER A 118 -27.96 -9.90 -13.17
C SER A 118 -29.16 -10.57 -12.49
N LEU A 119 -29.94 -11.37 -13.23
CA LEU A 119 -31.06 -12.15 -12.70
C LEU A 119 -30.57 -13.42 -11.98
N LYS A 120 -29.52 -14.08 -12.50
CA LYS A 120 -28.88 -15.26 -11.87
C LYS A 120 -28.41 -14.96 -10.46
N GLN A 121 -27.67 -13.86 -10.29
CA GLN A 121 -27.10 -13.46 -9.01
C GLN A 121 -28.13 -13.21 -7.90
N ARG A 122 -29.41 -13.05 -8.28
CA ARG A 122 -30.52 -12.79 -7.36
C ARG A 122 -31.56 -13.91 -7.32
N GLU A 123 -31.29 -15.04 -8.00
CA GLU A 123 -32.20 -16.18 -8.10
C GLU A 123 -33.58 -15.82 -8.71
N LEU A 124 -33.65 -14.81 -9.58
CA LEU A 124 -34.89 -14.27 -10.16
C LEU A 124 -35.27 -14.88 -11.53
N GLN A 125 -34.58 -15.94 -11.95
CA GLN A 125 -34.71 -16.48 -13.31
C GLN A 125 -35.98 -17.29 -13.59
N ASN A 126 -36.62 -17.85 -12.56
CA ASN A 126 -37.63 -18.90 -12.75
C ASN A 126 -38.98 -18.43 -13.31
N ASP A 127 -39.23 -17.10 -13.34
CA ASP A 127 -40.53 -16.53 -13.71
C ASP A 127 -40.47 -15.48 -14.84
N THR A 128 -39.31 -15.24 -15.46
CA THR A 128 -39.14 -14.16 -16.46
C THR A 128 -38.22 -14.54 -17.63
N ASN A 129 -38.62 -14.18 -18.86
CA ASN A 129 -37.70 -14.22 -20.01
C ASN A 129 -36.61 -13.16 -19.80
N GLN A 130 -35.35 -13.58 -19.85
CA GLN A 130 -34.20 -12.71 -19.54
C GLN A 130 -33.99 -11.66 -20.63
N PHE A 131 -34.13 -12.07 -21.90
CA PHE A 131 -34.23 -11.15 -23.02
C PHE A 131 -35.05 -11.74 -24.17
N THR A 132 -35.53 -10.86 -25.05
CA THR A 132 -36.04 -11.22 -26.38
C THR A 132 -35.57 -10.17 -27.38
N LEU A 133 -35.14 -10.63 -28.55
CA LEU A 133 -34.87 -9.81 -29.72
C LEU A 133 -35.91 -10.13 -30.80
N VAL A 134 -36.60 -9.11 -31.28
CA VAL A 134 -37.53 -9.17 -32.40
C VAL A 134 -37.01 -8.25 -33.50
N THR A 135 -36.98 -8.72 -34.74
CA THR A 135 -36.45 -7.91 -35.85
C THR A 135 -37.19 -8.19 -37.14
N GLN A 136 -37.37 -7.16 -37.96
CA GLN A 136 -38.11 -7.22 -39.22
C GLN A 136 -37.40 -6.38 -40.27
N THR A 137 -37.31 -6.91 -41.50
CA THR A 137 -36.76 -6.18 -42.65
C THR A 137 -37.88 -5.88 -43.65
N LYS A 138 -37.67 -4.93 -44.56
CA LYS A 138 -38.65 -4.58 -45.62
C LYS A 138 -39.06 -5.76 -46.52
N THR A 139 -38.24 -6.81 -46.58
CA THR A 139 -38.35 -7.92 -47.54
C THR A 139 -38.56 -9.29 -46.91
N SER A 140 -38.48 -9.42 -45.57
CA SER A 140 -38.46 -10.71 -44.87
C SER A 140 -39.46 -10.80 -43.72
N ASP A 141 -39.78 -12.02 -43.29
CA ASP A 141 -40.66 -12.30 -42.15
C ASP A 141 -40.10 -11.73 -40.83
N CYS A 142 -40.99 -11.34 -39.91
CA CYS A 142 -40.65 -10.97 -38.53
C CYS A 142 -39.97 -12.15 -37.81
N LEU A 143 -38.79 -11.92 -37.22
CA LEU A 143 -37.98 -12.92 -36.55
C LEU A 143 -37.95 -12.67 -35.04
N ARG A 144 -37.94 -13.74 -34.25
CA ARG A 144 -37.87 -13.68 -32.78
C ARG A 144 -36.80 -14.62 -32.24
N VAL A 145 -35.98 -14.10 -31.33
CA VAL A 145 -34.94 -14.82 -30.58
C VAL A 145 -35.16 -14.58 -29.09
N ASP A 146 -35.21 -15.65 -28.30
CA ASP A 146 -35.41 -15.60 -26.86
C ASP A 146 -34.15 -16.10 -26.12
N GLY A 147 -33.81 -15.44 -25.01
CA GLY A 147 -32.78 -15.91 -24.08
C GLY A 147 -33.22 -17.14 -23.27
N PRO A 148 -32.30 -17.79 -22.53
CA PRO A 148 -30.91 -17.41 -22.23
C PRO A 148 -29.95 -17.49 -23.41
N ILE A 149 -28.78 -16.85 -23.30
CA ILE A 149 -27.70 -17.01 -24.29
C ILE A 149 -27.24 -18.47 -24.31
N THR A 150 -27.35 -19.09 -25.48
CA THR A 150 -26.94 -20.49 -25.75
C THR A 150 -26.21 -20.57 -27.10
N GLY A 151 -25.62 -21.72 -27.42
CA GLY A 151 -24.71 -21.86 -28.57
C GLY A 151 -25.32 -21.56 -29.93
N ASP A 152 -26.56 -22.03 -30.18
CA ASP A 152 -27.23 -21.95 -31.49
C ASP A 152 -28.49 -21.05 -31.50
N LEU A 153 -28.75 -20.29 -30.41
CA LEU A 153 -29.93 -19.45 -30.13
C LEU A 153 -31.06 -19.54 -31.20
N PRO A 154 -32.12 -20.32 -30.96
CA PRO A 154 -33.09 -20.65 -32.00
C PRO A 154 -33.84 -19.41 -32.50
N ILE A 155 -33.86 -19.23 -33.83
CA ILE A 155 -34.58 -18.13 -34.48
C ILE A 155 -35.96 -18.62 -34.93
N SER A 156 -36.99 -18.12 -34.27
CA SER A 156 -38.39 -18.40 -34.55
C SER A 156 -39.05 -17.28 -35.38
N THR A 157 -40.27 -17.52 -35.87
CA THR A 157 -41.09 -16.49 -36.52
C THR A 157 -41.83 -15.69 -35.45
N GLY A 158 -41.68 -14.36 -35.47
CA GLY A 158 -42.39 -13.43 -34.58
C GLY A 158 -43.83 -13.18 -35.03
N SER A 159 -44.68 -12.81 -34.07
CA SER A 159 -46.06 -12.37 -34.31
C SER A 159 -46.18 -10.85 -34.40
N GLN A 160 -47.32 -10.35 -34.88
CA GLN A 160 -47.62 -8.91 -34.88
C GLN A 160 -47.60 -8.31 -33.46
N ASN A 161 -48.04 -9.09 -32.46
CA ASN A 161 -47.96 -8.65 -31.06
C ASN A 161 -46.51 -8.52 -30.60
N ASP A 162 -45.61 -9.40 -31.06
CA ASP A 162 -44.18 -9.32 -30.72
C ASP A 162 -43.51 -8.07 -31.30
N TRP A 163 -43.98 -7.61 -32.47
CA TRP A 163 -43.50 -6.40 -33.14
C TRP A 163 -43.92 -5.10 -32.42
N GLU A 164 -45.12 -5.10 -31.81
CA GLU A 164 -45.72 -3.94 -31.16
C GLU A 164 -45.28 -3.77 -29.68
N ILE A 165 -44.65 -4.78 -29.08
CA ILE A 165 -44.24 -4.76 -27.67
C ILE A 165 -43.18 -3.69 -27.40
N GLY A 166 -43.38 -2.93 -26.32
CA GLY A 166 -42.37 -1.99 -25.81
C GLY A 166 -42.35 -0.63 -26.49
N ILE A 167 -43.17 -0.43 -27.53
CA ILE A 167 -43.33 0.85 -28.23
C ILE A 167 -44.37 1.70 -27.49
N PRO A 168 -44.04 2.93 -27.06
CA PRO A 168 -45.03 3.85 -26.50
C PRO A 168 -46.08 4.27 -27.55
N ASP A 169 -47.35 4.34 -27.14
CA ASP A 169 -48.48 4.80 -27.98
C ASP A 169 -48.26 6.18 -28.64
N LYS A 170 -47.34 6.96 -28.09
CA LYS A 170 -47.06 8.36 -28.47
C LYS A 170 -45.99 8.50 -29.58
N ILE A 171 -45.43 7.41 -30.12
CA ILE A 171 -44.36 7.46 -31.14
C ILE A 171 -44.89 6.91 -32.47
N SER A 172 -45.40 7.79 -33.34
CA SER A 172 -45.99 7.38 -34.63
C SER A 172 -45.01 6.67 -35.55
N GLU A 173 -43.75 7.06 -35.51
CA GLU A 173 -42.70 6.63 -36.44
C GLU A 173 -42.41 5.13 -36.25
N LEU A 174 -42.20 4.71 -35.00
CA LEU A 174 -41.96 3.29 -34.66
C LEU A 174 -43.22 2.44 -34.80
N ASN A 175 -44.40 3.00 -34.54
CA ASN A 175 -45.67 2.31 -34.70
C ASN A 175 -46.05 2.06 -36.18
N GLN A 176 -45.54 2.89 -37.09
CA GLN A 176 -45.78 2.78 -38.54
C GLN A 176 -44.63 2.10 -39.29
N ALA A 177 -43.48 1.93 -38.64
CA ALA A 177 -42.32 1.26 -39.22
C ALA A 177 -42.63 -0.22 -39.51
N ASP A 178 -42.38 -0.62 -40.76
CA ASP A 178 -42.47 -2.01 -41.24
C ASP A 178 -41.12 -2.75 -41.22
N HIS A 179 -40.09 -2.11 -40.64
CA HIS A 179 -38.75 -2.65 -40.43
C HIS A 179 -38.11 -2.08 -39.15
N GLY A 180 -37.04 -2.74 -38.67
CA GLY A 180 -36.30 -2.35 -37.46
C GLY A 180 -36.01 -3.50 -36.50
N THR A 181 -35.42 -3.15 -35.36
CA THR A 181 -35.13 -4.11 -34.28
C THR A 181 -35.76 -3.66 -32.96
N ARG A 182 -36.19 -4.64 -32.17
CA ARG A 182 -36.77 -4.49 -30.83
C ARG A 182 -36.03 -5.44 -29.91
N VAL A 183 -35.39 -4.92 -28.87
CA VAL A 183 -34.74 -5.72 -27.84
C VAL A 183 -35.44 -5.44 -26.53
N HIS A 184 -35.86 -6.46 -25.81
CA HIS A 184 -36.24 -6.29 -24.42
C HIS A 184 -35.37 -7.14 -23.52
N ALA A 185 -34.76 -6.51 -22.52
CA ALA A 185 -33.81 -7.15 -21.62
C ALA A 185 -34.19 -6.83 -20.17
N THR A 186 -34.26 -7.86 -19.34
CA THR A 186 -34.70 -7.78 -17.95
C THR A 186 -33.52 -7.96 -17.02
N CYS A 187 -33.42 -7.09 -16.03
CA CYS A 187 -32.40 -7.16 -14.99
C CYS A 187 -33.02 -7.15 -13.58
N ALA A 188 -32.21 -7.51 -12.58
CA ALA A 188 -32.60 -7.32 -11.19
C ALA A 188 -32.75 -5.82 -10.88
N ARG A 189 -33.88 -5.43 -10.29
CA ARG A 189 -34.18 -4.04 -9.93
C ARG A 189 -33.11 -3.43 -9.03
N ALA A 190 -32.58 -4.20 -8.09
CA ALA A 190 -31.53 -3.72 -7.20
C ALA A 190 -30.27 -3.26 -7.97
N GLN A 191 -29.94 -3.94 -9.07
CA GLN A 191 -28.81 -3.59 -9.93
C GLN A 191 -29.11 -2.29 -10.70
N PHE A 192 -30.27 -2.21 -11.34
CA PHE A 192 -30.75 -0.98 -11.99
C PHE A 192 -30.76 0.22 -11.03
N ASP A 193 -31.31 0.03 -9.83
CA ASP A 193 -31.47 1.11 -8.85
C ASP A 193 -30.12 1.64 -8.38
N ASN A 194 -29.11 0.76 -8.22
CA ASN A 194 -27.75 1.11 -7.85
C ASN A 194 -26.97 1.78 -8.99
N ASP A 195 -27.15 1.31 -10.23
CA ASP A 195 -26.29 1.72 -11.34
C ASP A 195 -26.78 3.01 -12.01
N VAL A 196 -28.10 3.24 -12.09
CA VAL A 196 -28.66 4.41 -12.77
C VAL A 196 -28.57 5.67 -11.91
N TRP A 197 -29.10 5.63 -10.68
CA TRP A 197 -28.97 6.73 -9.72
C TRP A 197 -29.34 6.27 -8.30
N PRO A 198 -28.36 5.88 -7.45
CA PRO A 198 -28.63 5.24 -6.16
C PRO A 198 -29.51 6.04 -5.21
N SER A 199 -29.35 7.36 -5.18
CA SER A 199 -30.09 8.23 -4.24
C SER A 199 -31.49 8.60 -4.72
N ALA A 200 -31.87 8.24 -5.96
CA ALA A 200 -33.21 8.46 -6.48
C ALA A 200 -34.15 7.32 -6.08
N ASP A 201 -35.33 7.67 -5.56
CA ASP A 201 -36.36 6.78 -5.04
C ASP A 201 -37.44 6.42 -6.08
N SER A 202 -37.80 7.38 -6.94
CA SER A 202 -38.77 7.17 -8.03
C SER A 202 -38.10 6.75 -9.34
N LEU A 203 -38.83 5.94 -10.13
CA LEU A 203 -38.40 5.57 -11.48
C LEU A 203 -38.28 6.80 -12.39
N ASP A 204 -39.21 7.75 -12.25
CA ASP A 204 -39.16 9.04 -12.94
C ASP A 204 -37.80 9.74 -12.82
N LYS A 205 -37.29 9.91 -11.61
CA LYS A 205 -36.00 10.60 -11.38
C LYS A 205 -34.83 9.86 -12.02
N LYS A 206 -34.85 8.51 -12.01
CA LYS A 206 -33.83 7.68 -12.67
C LYS A 206 -33.92 7.79 -14.18
N VAL A 207 -35.13 7.81 -14.73
CA VAL A 207 -35.38 7.99 -16.17
C VAL A 207 -34.99 9.38 -16.64
N GLN A 208 -35.26 10.44 -15.87
CA GLN A 208 -34.77 11.79 -16.20
C GLN A 208 -33.24 11.87 -16.21
N TYR A 209 -32.54 11.09 -15.37
CA TYR A 209 -31.07 10.99 -15.43
C TYR A 209 -30.60 10.30 -16.72
N VAL A 210 -31.24 9.20 -17.12
CA VAL A 210 -30.94 8.52 -18.39
C VAL A 210 -31.21 9.47 -19.57
N ARG A 211 -32.36 10.14 -19.57
CA ARG A 211 -32.74 11.13 -20.59
C ARG A 211 -31.69 12.23 -20.73
N GLU A 212 -31.22 12.78 -19.62
CA GLU A 212 -30.16 13.79 -19.61
C GLU A 212 -28.84 13.23 -20.17
N ARG A 213 -28.45 12.03 -19.74
CA ARG A 213 -27.25 11.34 -20.26
C ARG A 213 -27.32 11.16 -21.77
N LEU A 214 -28.44 10.66 -22.31
CA LEU A 214 -28.62 10.48 -23.76
C LEU A 214 -28.59 11.80 -24.52
N GLY A 215 -29.17 12.86 -23.95
CA GLY A 215 -29.14 14.21 -24.53
C GLY A 215 -27.74 14.78 -24.64
N THR A 216 -26.82 14.43 -23.74
CA THR A 216 -25.40 14.77 -23.86
C THR A 216 -24.68 13.86 -24.86
N LEU A 217 -24.85 12.53 -24.76
CA LEU A 217 -24.08 11.57 -25.56
C LEU A 217 -24.41 11.65 -27.05
N PHE A 218 -25.70 11.75 -27.40
CA PHE A 218 -26.19 11.68 -28.79
C PHE A 218 -26.62 13.05 -29.34
N ARG A 219 -26.10 14.15 -28.80
CA ARG A 219 -26.49 15.51 -29.23
C ARG A 219 -26.25 15.79 -30.71
N ARG A 220 -25.18 15.24 -31.32
CA ARG A 220 -24.92 15.38 -32.77
C ARG A 220 -25.96 14.62 -33.58
N LEU A 221 -26.28 13.37 -33.22
CA LEU A 221 -27.32 12.58 -33.88
C LEU A 221 -28.68 13.29 -33.84
N LEU A 222 -29.08 13.77 -32.65
CA LEU A 222 -30.32 14.52 -32.44
C LEU A 222 -30.35 15.88 -33.16
N SER A 223 -29.19 16.44 -33.52
CA SER A 223 -29.09 17.72 -34.22
C SER A 223 -28.84 17.56 -35.72
N ALA A 224 -28.43 16.38 -36.20
CA ALA A 224 -28.11 16.13 -37.61
C ALA A 224 -29.35 16.31 -38.50
N ARG A 225 -30.50 15.81 -38.03
CA ARG A 225 -31.80 15.92 -38.72
C ARG A 225 -32.87 16.34 -37.74
N GLU A 226 -33.77 17.25 -38.15
CA GLU A 226 -34.82 17.81 -37.28
C GLU A 226 -35.79 16.74 -36.73
N ASP A 227 -35.95 15.64 -37.45
CA ASP A 227 -36.83 14.53 -37.08
C ASP A 227 -36.08 13.30 -36.55
N ASN A 228 -34.76 13.39 -36.34
CA ASN A 228 -34.03 12.40 -35.54
C ASN A 228 -34.50 12.48 -34.10
N ARG A 229 -34.76 11.33 -33.49
CA ARG A 229 -35.47 11.30 -32.21
C ARG A 229 -35.06 10.13 -31.34
N ILE A 230 -34.67 10.43 -30.11
CA ILE A 230 -34.57 9.43 -29.04
C ILE A 230 -35.67 9.72 -28.04
N VAL A 231 -36.47 8.71 -27.68
CA VAL A 231 -37.59 8.85 -26.75
C VAL A 231 -37.36 7.93 -25.57
N VAL A 232 -37.54 8.45 -24.36
CA VAL A 232 -37.46 7.66 -23.14
C VAL A 232 -38.82 7.63 -22.44
N SER A 233 -39.31 6.45 -22.10
CA SER A 233 -40.57 6.25 -21.40
C SER A 233 -40.42 5.30 -20.23
N TYR A 234 -41.38 5.32 -19.29
CA TYR A 234 -41.41 4.34 -18.22
C TYR A 234 -42.84 3.94 -17.82
N HIS A 235 -42.96 2.75 -17.25
CA HIS A 235 -44.15 2.28 -16.55
C HIS A 235 -43.73 1.69 -15.20
N ASP A 236 -44.14 2.33 -14.12
CA ASP A 236 -43.99 1.76 -12.78
C ASP A 236 -45.22 0.88 -12.47
N LEU A 237 -45.02 -0.43 -12.34
CA LEU A 237 -46.13 -1.37 -12.10
C LEU A 237 -46.75 -1.23 -10.71
N LYS A 238 -46.00 -0.69 -9.73
CA LYS A 238 -46.47 -0.51 -8.36
C LYS A 238 -47.32 0.73 -8.20
N THR A 239 -46.92 1.85 -8.80
CA THR A 239 -47.68 3.11 -8.76
C THR A 239 -48.66 3.26 -9.93
N ASN A 240 -48.50 2.44 -10.96
CA ASN A 240 -49.17 2.54 -12.25
C ASN A 240 -48.90 3.87 -12.99
N GLU A 241 -47.83 4.57 -12.62
CA GLU A 241 -47.39 5.80 -13.28
C GLU A 241 -46.76 5.46 -14.63
N ARG A 242 -47.12 6.24 -15.66
CA ARG A 242 -46.61 6.12 -17.01
C ARG A 242 -46.31 7.48 -17.59
N GLU A 243 -45.08 7.67 -18.04
CA GLU A 243 -44.67 8.91 -18.70
C GLU A 243 -43.76 8.62 -19.90
N CYS A 244 -43.69 9.57 -20.82
CA CYS A 244 -42.95 9.46 -22.06
C CYS A 244 -42.35 10.82 -22.40
N PHE A 245 -41.07 10.85 -22.71
CA PHE A 245 -40.28 12.07 -22.85
C PHE A 245 -39.37 12.02 -24.06
N ASP A 246 -39.30 13.12 -24.79
CA ASP A 246 -38.28 13.31 -25.83
C ASP A 246 -36.93 13.62 -25.22
N VAL A 247 -35.87 13.00 -25.73
CA VAL A 247 -34.49 13.41 -25.43
C VAL A 247 -34.17 14.63 -26.28
N VAL A 248 -33.68 15.68 -25.62
CA VAL A 248 -33.25 16.91 -26.27
C VAL A 248 -31.72 16.98 -26.30
N PRO A 249 -31.10 17.51 -27.37
CA PRO A 249 -29.64 17.65 -27.43
C PRO A 249 -29.15 18.68 -26.42
N ILE A 250 -28.15 18.32 -25.60
CA ILE A 250 -27.56 19.19 -24.60
C ILE A 250 -26.15 19.62 -25.06
N TRP A 251 -26.08 20.81 -25.62
CA TRP A 251 -24.84 21.46 -26.05
C TRP A 251 -24.27 22.35 -24.93
N PRO A 252 -22.94 22.35 -24.70
CA PRO A 252 -22.33 23.38 -23.88
C PRO A 252 -22.61 24.76 -24.48
N ARG A 253 -22.80 25.76 -23.61
CA ARG A 253 -22.92 27.17 -24.00
C ARG A 253 -21.97 28.00 -23.17
N TYR A 254 -21.49 29.10 -23.73
CA TYR A 254 -20.44 29.91 -23.13
C TYR A 254 -20.99 31.25 -22.67
N SER A 255 -20.45 31.78 -21.57
CA SER A 255 -20.87 33.06 -20.99
C SER A 255 -20.50 34.26 -21.86
N ASP A 256 -19.45 34.12 -22.67
CA ASP A 256 -19.02 35.09 -23.66
C ASP A 256 -18.59 34.38 -24.95
N GLU A 257 -19.42 34.43 -25.97
CA GLU A 257 -19.15 33.86 -27.29
C GLU A 257 -17.92 34.49 -27.98
N THR A 258 -17.47 35.67 -27.54
CA THR A 258 -16.27 36.32 -28.07
C THR A 258 -14.97 35.83 -27.42
N GLN A 259 -15.06 35.10 -26.30
CA GLN A 259 -13.94 34.49 -25.58
C GLN A 259 -13.83 32.97 -25.80
N LYS A 260 -14.69 32.41 -26.65
CA LYS A 260 -14.65 31.01 -27.06
C LYS A 260 -13.38 30.74 -27.88
N LYS A 261 -12.57 29.79 -27.43
CA LYS A 261 -11.43 29.26 -28.19
C LYS A 261 -11.93 28.21 -29.17
N SER A 262 -11.58 28.33 -30.44
CA SER A 262 -12.02 27.42 -31.51
C SER A 262 -10.84 27.14 -32.44
N HIS A 263 -10.47 25.87 -32.55
CA HIS A 263 -9.29 25.44 -33.30
C HIS A 263 -9.63 24.18 -34.11
N GLU A 264 -9.01 24.06 -35.28
CA GLU A 264 -9.12 22.91 -36.16
C GLU A 264 -7.70 22.50 -36.59
N PHE A 265 -7.36 21.23 -36.39
CA PHE A 265 -6.06 20.70 -36.78
C PHE A 265 -6.17 19.25 -37.27
N GLU A 266 -5.19 18.81 -38.05
CA GLU A 266 -5.10 17.43 -38.54
C GLU A 266 -4.01 16.67 -37.81
N VAL A 267 -4.30 15.42 -37.45
CA VAL A 267 -3.39 14.49 -36.79
C VAL A 267 -3.13 13.31 -37.71
N THR A 268 -1.85 12.95 -37.88
CA THR A 268 -1.44 11.73 -38.58
C THR A 268 -0.68 10.83 -37.62
N THR A 269 -1.17 9.61 -37.38
CA THR A 269 -0.51 8.65 -36.48
C THR A 269 0.75 8.06 -37.13
N PRO A 270 1.69 7.49 -36.34
CA PRO A 270 2.85 6.75 -36.87
C PRO A 270 2.50 5.63 -37.86
N ARG A 271 1.28 5.09 -37.80
CA ARG A 271 0.77 4.08 -38.74
C ARG A 271 0.17 4.66 -40.02
N GLY A 272 0.11 5.98 -40.15
CA GLY A 272 -0.40 6.70 -41.32
C GLY A 272 -1.91 6.91 -41.32
N GLU A 273 -2.59 6.67 -40.20
CA GLU A 273 -4.02 7.01 -40.03
C GLU A 273 -4.16 8.52 -39.87
N GLN A 274 -5.23 9.09 -40.42
CA GLN A 274 -5.43 10.53 -40.49
C GLN A 274 -6.77 10.93 -39.87
N TYR A 275 -6.73 11.98 -39.06
CA TYR A 275 -7.89 12.48 -38.32
C TYR A 275 -7.95 14.01 -38.38
N ARG A 276 -9.14 14.56 -38.57
CA ARG A 276 -9.43 15.98 -38.33
C ARG A 276 -9.95 16.15 -36.90
N VAL A 277 -9.39 17.11 -36.17
CA VAL A 277 -9.74 17.40 -34.77
C VAL A 277 -10.25 18.82 -34.67
N GLU A 278 -11.46 18.96 -34.14
CA GLU A 278 -12.12 20.24 -33.88
C GLU A 278 -12.22 20.44 -32.36
N TYR A 279 -11.55 21.46 -31.84
CA TYR A 279 -11.52 21.78 -30.41
C TYR A 279 -12.23 23.10 -30.13
N GLU A 280 -13.09 23.07 -29.12
CA GLU A 280 -13.82 24.24 -28.63
C GLU A 280 -13.80 24.29 -27.11
N SER A 281 -13.46 25.43 -26.51
CA SER A 281 -13.49 25.59 -25.04
C SER A 281 -13.78 27.02 -24.58
N GLY A 282 -14.22 27.13 -23.32
CA GLY A 282 -14.46 28.42 -22.66
C GLY A 282 -15.12 28.28 -21.29
N THR A 283 -15.64 29.41 -20.78
CA THR A 283 -16.41 29.44 -19.53
C THR A 283 -17.88 29.16 -19.82
N LEU A 284 -18.43 28.10 -19.23
CA LEU A 284 -19.81 27.67 -19.43
C LEU A 284 -20.82 28.57 -18.75
N ASP A 285 -21.85 28.97 -19.50
CA ASP A 285 -23.04 29.66 -18.98
C ASP A 285 -24.08 28.64 -18.53
N ILE A 286 -23.89 28.13 -17.30
CA ILE A 286 -24.76 27.13 -16.71
C ILE A 286 -26.20 27.65 -16.55
N ASP A 287 -26.36 28.95 -16.30
CA ASP A 287 -27.69 29.55 -16.13
C ASP A 287 -28.44 29.58 -17.47
N ALA A 288 -27.79 30.02 -18.56
CA ALA A 288 -28.39 29.98 -19.90
C ALA A 288 -28.69 28.54 -20.37
N MET A 289 -27.80 27.58 -20.09
CA MET A 289 -28.05 26.16 -20.38
C MET A 289 -29.26 25.63 -19.60
N THR A 290 -29.38 26.01 -18.34
CA THR A 290 -30.47 25.59 -17.45
C THR A 290 -31.79 26.24 -17.88
N ASP A 291 -31.80 27.54 -18.19
CA ASP A 291 -33.02 28.24 -18.63
C ASP A 291 -33.54 27.69 -19.96
N ARG A 292 -32.65 27.42 -20.92
CA ARG A 292 -33.02 26.72 -22.15
C ARG A 292 -33.62 25.35 -21.87
N ALA A 293 -33.00 24.56 -20.99
CA ALA A 293 -33.51 23.25 -20.62
C ALA A 293 -34.90 23.33 -19.95
N LYS A 294 -35.19 24.39 -19.17
CA LYS A 294 -36.54 24.63 -18.61
C LYS A 294 -37.57 24.93 -19.70
N GLU A 295 -37.21 25.77 -20.67
CA GLU A 295 -38.10 26.21 -21.75
C GLU A 295 -38.40 25.07 -22.73
N GLU A 296 -37.36 24.41 -23.22
CA GLU A 296 -37.48 23.37 -24.24
C GLU A 296 -37.95 22.04 -23.66
N CYS A 297 -37.68 21.78 -22.37
CA CYS A 297 -37.75 20.44 -21.82
C CYS A 297 -38.11 20.37 -20.32
N PRO A 298 -39.34 20.76 -19.92
CA PRO A 298 -39.78 20.72 -18.52
C PRO A 298 -39.57 19.34 -17.87
N GLY A 299 -38.92 19.31 -16.71
CA GLY A 299 -38.63 18.07 -15.94
C GLY A 299 -37.20 17.51 -16.08
N LEU A 300 -36.44 17.98 -17.08
CA LEU A 300 -35.04 17.55 -17.29
C LEU A 300 -34.11 17.98 -16.15
N LEU A 301 -34.50 19.00 -15.38
CA LEU A 301 -33.74 19.52 -14.25
C LEU A 301 -34.29 19.04 -12.91
N THR A 302 -33.47 19.11 -11.87
CA THR A 302 -33.91 18.89 -10.49
C THR A 302 -34.81 20.03 -9.99
N GLN A 303 -35.47 19.85 -8.83
CA GLN A 303 -36.25 20.92 -8.18
C GLN A 303 -35.42 22.18 -7.86
N SER A 304 -34.11 22.02 -7.67
CA SER A 304 -33.18 23.13 -7.48
C SER A 304 -32.61 23.68 -8.79
N GLU A 305 -33.23 23.33 -9.92
CA GLU A 305 -32.89 23.81 -11.26
C GLU A 305 -31.45 23.45 -11.67
N LYS A 306 -31.04 22.21 -11.42
CA LYS A 306 -29.70 21.71 -11.79
C LYS A 306 -29.79 20.44 -12.61
N PHE A 307 -28.93 20.32 -13.61
CA PHE A 307 -28.57 19.07 -14.31
C PHE A 307 -28.12 17.98 -13.32
N ARG A 308 -28.29 16.70 -13.65
CA ARG A 308 -28.02 15.52 -12.81
C ARG A 308 -26.76 14.78 -13.24
N TYR A 309 -26.51 14.76 -14.55
CA TYR A 309 -25.45 14.05 -15.25
C TYR A 309 -24.20 14.93 -15.42
N ARG A 310 -24.20 15.93 -16.32
CA ARG A 310 -22.93 16.46 -16.87
C ARG A 310 -22.59 17.94 -16.65
N TYR A 311 -23.47 18.87 -16.31
CA TYR A 311 -23.07 20.29 -16.19
C TYR A 311 -23.40 20.86 -14.81
N ARG A 312 -22.48 20.71 -13.85
CA ARG A 312 -22.58 21.29 -12.50
C ARG A 312 -21.32 22.07 -12.13
N PRO A 313 -21.42 23.20 -11.42
CA PRO A 313 -20.25 23.99 -11.01
C PRO A 313 -19.34 23.23 -10.01
N SER A 314 -18.48 22.37 -10.54
CA SER A 314 -17.49 21.57 -9.83
C SER A 314 -16.53 21.00 -10.86
N GLN A 315 -15.22 21.10 -10.62
CA GLN A 315 -14.19 20.59 -11.54
C GLN A 315 -14.43 19.12 -11.95
N ASN A 316 -14.81 18.24 -11.01
CA ASN A 316 -15.07 16.81 -11.30
C ASN A 316 -16.27 16.51 -12.21
N ARG A 317 -17.09 17.53 -12.54
CA ARG A 317 -18.27 17.40 -13.40
C ARG A 317 -18.27 18.45 -14.51
N GLN A 318 -17.10 19.03 -14.79
CA GLN A 318 -16.87 19.98 -15.87
C GLN A 318 -15.65 19.54 -16.70
N GLY A 319 -15.25 20.31 -17.70
CA GLY A 319 -14.18 19.93 -18.64
C GLY A 319 -14.67 19.71 -20.06
N ILE A 320 -13.88 18.97 -20.85
CA ILE A 320 -14.08 18.78 -22.29
C ILE A 320 -14.86 17.48 -22.55
N ASP A 321 -15.82 17.55 -23.46
CA ASP A 321 -16.53 16.38 -23.96
C ASP A 321 -15.88 15.88 -25.26
N ILE A 322 -15.33 14.66 -25.25
CA ILE A 322 -14.74 14.05 -26.44
C ILE A 322 -15.81 13.34 -27.24
N TYR A 323 -16.00 13.80 -28.47
CA TYR A 323 -16.84 13.18 -29.47
C TYR A 323 -15.99 12.38 -30.46
N ALA A 324 -16.39 11.13 -30.69
CA ALA A 324 -15.84 10.27 -31.72
C ALA A 324 -16.81 9.12 -32.00
N ASN A 325 -16.73 8.53 -33.19
CA ASN A 325 -17.55 7.38 -33.59
C ASN A 325 -19.06 7.63 -33.39
N GLY A 326 -19.58 8.79 -33.79
CA GLY A 326 -21.03 9.02 -33.76
C GLY A 326 -21.61 9.53 -32.42
N ARG A 327 -20.88 9.47 -31.29
CA ARG A 327 -21.35 9.99 -29.98
C ARG A 327 -20.24 10.59 -29.12
N VAL A 328 -20.62 11.20 -28.00
CA VAL A 328 -19.65 11.54 -26.95
C VAL A 328 -19.17 10.24 -26.29
N LEU A 329 -17.85 10.01 -26.30
CA LEU A 329 -17.24 8.84 -25.67
C LEU A 329 -16.75 9.14 -24.26
N MET A 330 -16.27 10.36 -24.02
CA MET A 330 -15.72 10.74 -22.72
C MET A 330 -16.18 12.13 -22.32
N THR A 331 -16.41 12.29 -21.02
CA THR A 331 -16.77 13.57 -20.42
C THR A 331 -15.90 13.77 -19.19
N SER A 332 -14.90 14.65 -19.24
CA SER A 332 -14.00 14.85 -18.11
C SER A 332 -13.16 16.13 -18.19
N VAL A 333 -12.51 16.47 -17.09
CA VAL A 333 -11.29 17.29 -17.14
C VAL A 333 -10.16 16.33 -17.51
N PHE A 334 -9.54 16.54 -18.67
CA PHE A 334 -8.35 15.78 -19.05
C PHE A 334 -7.16 16.40 -18.34
N GLU A 335 -6.92 15.99 -17.10
CA GLU A 335 -5.86 16.57 -16.25
C GLU A 335 -4.47 16.42 -16.89
N ASP A 336 -4.26 15.37 -17.70
CA ASP A 336 -3.05 15.15 -18.50
C ASP A 336 -2.88 16.15 -19.68
N VAL A 337 -3.92 16.94 -20.00
CA VAL A 337 -3.95 17.91 -21.11
C VAL A 337 -4.14 19.34 -20.58
N PHE A 338 -5.04 19.50 -19.61
CA PHE A 338 -5.43 20.76 -18.99
C PHE A 338 -5.18 20.67 -17.47
N ASP A 339 -4.06 21.21 -17.01
CA ASP A 339 -3.83 21.39 -15.57
C ASP A 339 -4.75 22.48 -15.02
N LEU A 340 -5.85 22.05 -14.39
CA LEU A 340 -6.84 22.90 -13.72
C LEU A 340 -6.72 22.87 -12.18
N THR A 341 -5.58 22.43 -11.63
CA THR A 341 -5.29 22.22 -10.19
C THR A 341 -6.12 23.09 -9.23
N ARG A 342 -7.16 22.46 -8.66
CA ARG A 342 -8.09 22.96 -7.60
C ARG A 342 -8.35 24.46 -7.51
N ASN A 343 -8.46 25.12 -8.65
CA ASN A 343 -8.84 26.52 -8.69
C ASN A 343 -10.33 26.66 -9.00
N ASN A 344 -11.07 27.24 -8.06
CA ASN A 344 -12.50 27.50 -8.20
C ASN A 344 -12.84 28.32 -9.46
N GLN A 345 -11.87 29.02 -10.07
CA GLN A 345 -12.04 29.74 -11.33
C GLN A 345 -12.41 28.81 -12.50
N TYR A 346 -12.00 27.54 -12.46
CA TYR A 346 -12.29 26.54 -13.51
C TYR A 346 -13.52 25.68 -13.22
N ASN A 347 -14.29 25.98 -12.16
CA ASN A 347 -15.56 25.30 -11.88
C ASN A 347 -16.60 25.45 -13.00
N TYR A 348 -16.35 26.35 -13.96
CA TYR A 348 -17.17 26.61 -15.12
C TYR A 348 -16.44 26.33 -16.44
N PHE A 349 -15.19 25.84 -16.42
CA PHE A 349 -14.48 25.52 -17.65
C PHE A 349 -15.13 24.32 -18.35
N GLY A 350 -15.37 24.43 -19.65
CA GLY A 350 -15.79 23.28 -20.43
C GLY A 350 -15.76 23.51 -21.93
N GLY A 351 -16.06 22.46 -22.68
CA GLY A 351 -15.89 22.47 -24.12
C GLY A 351 -16.15 21.14 -24.81
N THR A 352 -15.79 21.06 -26.08
CA THR A 352 -15.91 19.87 -26.91
C THR A 352 -14.62 19.62 -27.68
N LEU A 353 -14.26 18.34 -27.84
CA LEU A 353 -13.20 17.89 -28.72
C LEU A 353 -13.79 16.84 -29.66
N GLN A 354 -13.90 17.16 -30.94
CA GLN A 354 -14.48 16.28 -31.95
C GLN A 354 -13.37 15.69 -32.81
N ILE A 355 -13.30 14.36 -32.88
CA ILE A 355 -12.28 13.61 -33.62
C ILE A 355 -12.95 12.89 -34.79
N ILE A 356 -12.56 13.22 -36.02
CA ILE A 356 -13.20 12.78 -37.26
C ILE A 356 -12.15 12.03 -38.11
N PRO A 357 -12.34 10.73 -38.40
CA PRO A 357 -11.48 10.01 -39.35
C PRO A 357 -11.55 10.64 -40.75
N ILE A 358 -10.41 10.76 -41.44
CA ILE A 358 -10.33 11.28 -42.81
C ILE A 358 -9.47 10.38 -43.71
N GLY A 359 -9.66 10.48 -45.02
CA GLY A 359 -8.93 9.68 -46.00
C GLY A 359 -9.36 8.21 -45.99
N ASP A 360 -8.40 7.30 -45.87
CA ASP A 360 -8.63 5.85 -45.80
C ASP A 360 -8.91 5.35 -44.35
N THR A 361 -8.98 6.27 -43.37
CA THR A 361 -9.23 5.96 -41.96
C THR A 361 -10.72 5.92 -41.69
N SER A 362 -11.23 4.85 -41.07
CA SER A 362 -12.67 4.64 -40.90
C SER A 362 -13.17 4.72 -39.46
N GLU A 363 -12.29 4.66 -38.45
CA GLU A 363 -12.71 4.59 -37.04
C GLU A 363 -11.74 5.29 -36.10
N VAL A 364 -12.24 5.74 -34.95
CA VAL A 364 -11.42 6.21 -33.83
C VAL A 364 -11.24 5.06 -32.83
N PRO A 365 -10.01 4.76 -32.35
CA PRO A 365 -9.76 3.67 -31.41
C PRO A 365 -10.40 3.91 -30.05
N THR A 366 -11.11 2.90 -29.54
CA THR A 366 -11.77 2.90 -28.22
C THR A 366 -11.17 1.85 -27.28
N ASP A 367 -11.43 1.99 -25.98
CA ASP A 367 -11.09 0.92 -25.03
C ASP A 367 -11.79 -0.41 -25.37
N ASN A 368 -11.34 -1.51 -24.75
CA ASN A 368 -11.88 -2.84 -24.98
C ASN A 368 -13.40 -2.95 -24.70
N LYS A 369 -13.99 -1.99 -23.99
CA LYS A 369 -15.41 -1.94 -23.63
C LYS A 369 -16.20 -0.98 -24.53
N LYS A 370 -15.56 -0.27 -25.46
CA LYS A 370 -16.12 0.80 -26.32
C LYS A 370 -16.83 1.91 -25.55
N THR A 371 -16.53 2.04 -24.26
CA THR A 371 -17.17 3.05 -23.41
C THR A 371 -16.46 4.37 -23.48
N ARG A 372 -15.18 4.38 -23.88
CA ARG A 372 -14.28 5.53 -23.86
C ARG A 372 -13.30 5.48 -25.03
N LEU A 373 -12.72 6.63 -25.39
CA LEU A 373 -11.56 6.69 -26.27
C LEU A 373 -10.41 5.87 -25.66
N ASP A 374 -9.62 5.18 -26.48
CA ASP A 374 -8.38 4.56 -26.00
C ASP A 374 -7.32 5.65 -25.79
N THR A 375 -7.17 6.09 -24.55
CA THR A 375 -6.17 7.10 -24.17
C THR A 375 -4.73 6.58 -24.24
N ASN A 376 -4.51 5.28 -24.51
CA ASN A 376 -3.18 4.75 -24.80
C ASN A 376 -2.88 4.68 -26.30
N SER A 377 -3.85 5.02 -27.16
CA SER A 377 -3.69 4.98 -28.61
C SER A 377 -2.66 6.00 -29.09
N GLU A 378 -2.00 5.68 -30.21
CA GLU A 378 -1.10 6.60 -30.89
C GLU A 378 -1.82 7.91 -31.25
N LEU A 379 -3.09 7.83 -31.67
CA LEU A 379 -3.95 8.98 -31.92
C LEU A 379 -4.08 9.92 -30.72
N TRP A 380 -4.39 9.40 -29.53
CA TRP A 380 -4.59 10.24 -28.35
C TRP A 380 -3.31 10.98 -27.96
N ARG A 381 -2.15 10.34 -28.09
CA ARG A 381 -0.85 10.98 -27.81
C ARG A 381 -0.57 12.18 -28.71
N GLU A 382 -0.85 12.05 -30.01
CA GLU A 382 -0.68 13.14 -30.97
C GLU A 382 -1.66 14.29 -30.67
N ILE A 383 -2.93 13.97 -30.37
CA ILE A 383 -3.94 14.97 -29.98
C ILE A 383 -3.52 15.69 -28.69
N GLN A 384 -3.04 14.96 -27.69
CA GLN A 384 -2.56 15.52 -26.43
C GLN A 384 -1.39 16.48 -26.68
N SER A 385 -0.43 16.10 -27.53
CA SER A 385 0.71 16.95 -27.88
C SER A 385 0.28 18.29 -28.48
N GLU A 386 -0.75 18.32 -29.33
CA GLU A 386 -1.29 19.55 -29.90
C GLU A 386 -2.04 20.40 -28.85
N LEU A 387 -2.92 19.77 -28.07
CA LEU A 387 -3.74 20.46 -27.06
C LEU A 387 -2.95 21.00 -25.85
N SER A 388 -1.73 20.50 -25.62
CA SER A 388 -0.82 21.01 -24.58
C SER A 388 -0.15 22.34 -24.96
N THR A 389 -0.33 22.83 -26.19
CA THR A 389 0.23 24.13 -26.60
C THR A 389 -0.58 25.31 -26.02
N GLU A 390 0.11 26.42 -25.74
CA GLU A 390 -0.42 27.62 -25.06
C GLU A 390 -1.76 28.13 -25.64
N GLU A 391 -1.93 27.97 -26.95
CA GLU A 391 -3.11 28.38 -27.70
C GLU A 391 -4.39 27.70 -27.20
N PHE A 392 -4.32 26.43 -26.78
CA PHE A 392 -5.48 25.59 -26.45
C PHE A 392 -5.82 25.55 -24.95
N LEU A 393 -4.95 26.11 -24.10
CA LEU A 393 -5.10 26.11 -22.64
C LEU A 393 -6.12 27.16 -22.15
N PRO A 394 -6.85 26.92 -21.04
CA PRO A 394 -7.84 27.87 -20.53
C PRO A 394 -7.23 29.21 -20.07
N GLU A 395 -7.94 30.32 -20.26
CA GLU A 395 -7.46 31.63 -19.80
C GLU A 395 -7.46 31.75 -18.26
N GLY A 396 -6.56 32.58 -17.69
CA GLY A 396 -6.48 32.85 -16.25
C GLY A 396 -5.24 32.32 -15.52
N ARG A 397 -4.29 31.72 -16.24
CA ARG A 397 -2.91 31.47 -15.81
C ARG A 397 -1.96 32.02 -16.89
N GLU A 398 -0.81 32.56 -16.51
CA GLU A 398 0.29 32.77 -17.46
C GLU A 398 0.89 31.40 -17.78
N TYR A 399 0.31 30.73 -18.78
CA TYR A 399 0.94 29.60 -19.42
C TYR A 399 2.10 30.18 -20.23
N GLY A 400 3.32 29.80 -19.86
CA GLY A 400 4.56 30.21 -20.52
C GLY A 400 5.10 31.62 -20.21
N LYS A 401 5.64 31.80 -19.00
CA LYS A 401 6.87 32.58 -18.80
C LYS A 401 7.61 32.09 -17.56
N ARG A 402 8.66 31.29 -17.77
CA ARG A 402 9.83 31.33 -16.88
C ARG A 402 10.36 32.77 -16.92
N ILE A 403 10.24 33.53 -15.82
CA ILE A 403 11.21 34.53 -15.32
C ILE A 403 10.85 34.95 -13.88
N SER A 404 11.91 34.98 -13.10
CA SER A 404 12.14 35.32 -11.70
C SER A 404 11.57 36.62 -11.13
N THR A 405 11.19 36.53 -9.86
CA THR A 405 11.38 37.47 -8.72
C THR A 405 11.06 38.97 -8.89
N GLY A 406 10.08 39.42 -8.09
CA GLY A 406 10.17 40.64 -7.26
C GLY A 406 10.25 42.02 -7.93
N GLY A 407 9.22 42.83 -7.70
CA GLY A 407 9.35 44.26 -7.33
C GLY A 407 10.02 45.26 -8.28
N ALA A 408 9.19 46.16 -8.82
CA ALA A 408 9.44 47.58 -9.14
C ALA A 408 10.31 47.98 -10.36
N SER A 409 9.61 48.58 -11.34
CA SER A 409 9.94 49.74 -12.21
C SER A 409 11.31 49.85 -12.90
N GLY A 410 11.27 49.97 -14.24
CA GLY A 410 12.34 50.58 -15.04
C GLY A 410 12.18 50.32 -16.54
N GLU A 411 12.31 51.39 -17.35
CA GLU A 411 11.93 51.52 -18.78
C GLU A 411 12.70 50.66 -19.81
N ASP A 412 12.01 50.50 -20.94
CA ASP A 412 12.40 49.91 -22.23
C ASP A 412 13.81 50.25 -22.74
N THR A 413 14.45 49.28 -23.41
CA THR A 413 15.09 49.49 -24.74
C THR A 413 15.39 48.14 -25.43
N THR A 414 14.89 48.00 -26.66
CA THR A 414 15.10 46.91 -27.65
C THR A 414 16.57 46.80 -28.13
N PRO A 415 17.08 45.62 -28.58
CA PRO A 415 17.08 45.35 -30.04
C PRO A 415 17.13 43.87 -30.54
N GLU A 416 16.57 43.72 -31.75
CA GLU A 416 16.87 42.90 -32.95
C GLU A 416 17.86 41.70 -32.96
N GLU A 417 17.38 40.66 -33.66
CA GLU A 417 18.01 39.69 -34.60
C GLU A 417 19.55 39.57 -34.66
N ASP A 418 20.10 38.35 -34.49
CA ASP A 418 20.64 37.53 -35.60
C ASP A 418 21.25 36.19 -35.12
N GLY A 419 21.14 35.14 -35.95
CA GLY A 419 22.23 34.16 -36.19
C GLY A 419 22.51 32.99 -35.22
N THR A 420 21.90 31.83 -35.52
CA THR A 420 22.46 30.45 -35.56
C THR A 420 23.28 29.84 -34.40
N THR A 421 22.90 28.58 -34.10
CA THR A 421 23.65 27.44 -33.52
C THR A 421 24.03 27.47 -32.03
N GLU A 422 23.36 26.64 -31.23
CA GLU A 422 23.93 25.51 -30.45
C GLU A 422 22.85 24.84 -29.61
N ILE A 423 22.80 23.49 -29.64
CA ILE A 423 22.03 22.69 -28.69
C ILE A 423 22.65 22.95 -27.31
N ARG A 424 21.90 23.57 -26.39
CA ARG A 424 22.32 23.74 -25.01
C ARG A 424 21.45 22.88 -24.09
N SER A 425 22.02 21.73 -23.73
CA SER A 425 21.67 20.93 -22.55
C SER A 425 21.79 21.78 -21.28
N GLN A 426 20.74 21.81 -20.48
CA GLN A 426 20.84 22.05 -19.03
C GLN A 426 19.88 21.10 -18.32
N SER A 427 20.30 19.84 -18.21
CA SER A 427 19.99 19.00 -17.06
C SER A 427 21.02 19.37 -15.98
N THR A 428 20.58 19.60 -14.75
CA THR A 428 21.48 19.76 -13.61
C THR A 428 22.08 18.39 -13.29
N THR A 429 23.26 18.13 -13.86
CA THR A 429 24.11 16.97 -13.55
C THR A 429 24.63 17.06 -12.12
N ILE A 430 24.74 15.92 -11.42
CA ILE A 430 25.62 15.80 -10.25
C ILE A 430 27.04 16.10 -10.74
N ASP A 431 27.57 17.28 -10.39
CA ASP A 431 28.86 17.77 -10.88
C ASP A 431 29.98 16.81 -10.47
N SER A 432 30.82 16.39 -11.42
CA SER A 432 31.83 15.34 -11.22
C SER A 432 32.94 15.70 -10.22
N ASP A 433 32.97 16.95 -9.76
CA ASP A 433 33.86 17.48 -8.72
C ASP A 433 33.15 17.76 -7.37
N SER A 434 31.85 17.45 -7.23
CA SER A 434 31.04 17.73 -6.04
C SER A 434 30.91 16.55 -5.06
N ASP A 435 30.77 16.87 -3.77
CA ASP A 435 30.51 15.91 -2.69
C ASP A 435 29.13 15.24 -2.94
N VAL A 436 29.11 13.92 -3.10
CA VAL A 436 27.88 13.15 -3.38
C VAL A 436 26.98 13.00 -2.15
N PHE A 437 27.47 13.37 -0.96
CA PHE A 437 26.70 13.28 0.28
C PHE A 437 25.81 14.50 0.51
N GLY A 438 24.68 14.28 1.18
CA GLY A 438 23.62 15.27 1.42
C GLY A 438 22.35 14.98 0.62
N LEU A 439 21.45 15.96 0.58
CA LEU A 439 20.18 15.89 -0.13
C LEU A 439 20.26 16.65 -1.46
N HIS A 440 19.94 15.97 -2.55
CA HIS A 440 20.06 16.47 -3.93
C HIS A 440 18.70 16.60 -4.60
N ASN A 441 18.50 17.70 -5.32
CA ASN A 441 17.29 17.92 -6.10
C ASN A 441 17.42 17.23 -7.48
N ALA A 442 16.81 16.06 -7.64
CA ALA A 442 16.88 15.28 -8.88
C ALA A 442 15.78 14.22 -8.96
N ASP A 443 15.56 13.68 -10.16
CA ASP A 443 14.71 12.51 -10.39
C ASP A 443 15.45 11.22 -10.02
N ALA A 444 14.86 10.39 -9.16
CA ALA A 444 15.37 9.09 -8.73
C ALA A 444 15.72 8.16 -9.90
N ARG A 445 14.93 8.16 -10.99
CA ARG A 445 15.13 7.31 -12.18
C ARG A 445 16.48 7.60 -12.85
N SER A 446 16.83 8.89 -12.92
CA SER A 446 18.08 9.36 -13.54
C SER A 446 19.24 9.41 -12.55
N ALA A 447 19.03 9.99 -11.37
CA ALA A 447 20.10 10.23 -10.40
C ALA A 447 20.71 8.95 -9.83
N VAL A 448 19.91 7.90 -9.58
CA VAL A 448 20.44 6.61 -9.12
C VAL A 448 21.29 5.94 -10.23
N SER A 449 20.88 6.09 -11.50
CA SER A 449 21.67 5.65 -12.66
C SER A 449 22.99 6.42 -12.82
N GLU A 450 22.97 7.73 -12.55
CA GLU A 450 24.16 8.59 -12.58
C GLU A 450 25.14 8.24 -11.46
N LEU A 451 24.65 7.99 -10.23
CA LEU A 451 25.49 7.51 -9.10
C LEU A 451 26.24 6.23 -9.44
N ARG A 452 25.62 5.34 -10.22
CA ARG A 452 26.27 4.12 -10.73
C ARG A 452 27.35 4.41 -11.77
N THR A 453 27.16 5.45 -12.58
CA THR A 453 28.18 5.89 -13.54
C THR A 453 29.33 6.58 -12.83
N TYR A 454 29.03 7.42 -11.84
CA TYR A 454 30.02 8.03 -10.95
C TYR A 454 30.86 6.97 -10.22
N GLN A 455 30.22 5.98 -9.59
CA GLN A 455 30.91 4.86 -8.93
C GLN A 455 31.96 4.22 -9.87
N LYS A 456 31.56 3.82 -11.09
CA LYS A 456 32.47 3.21 -12.07
C LYS A 456 33.65 4.09 -12.48
N ASN A 457 33.51 5.41 -12.40
CA ASN A 457 34.53 6.36 -12.81
C ASN A 457 35.47 6.75 -11.66
N THR A 458 34.99 6.72 -10.41
CA THR A 458 35.70 7.23 -9.23
C THR A 458 36.41 6.13 -8.44
N THR A 459 35.92 4.88 -8.45
CA THR A 459 36.59 3.76 -7.82
C THR A 459 37.40 2.98 -8.86
N GLU A 460 38.72 2.83 -8.67
CA GLU A 460 39.58 1.93 -9.49
C GLU A 460 39.16 0.44 -9.35
N THR A 461 38.18 0.16 -8.50
CA THR A 461 37.59 -1.15 -8.18
C THR A 461 36.08 -1.14 -8.46
N ASP A 462 35.47 -2.29 -8.79
CA ASP A 462 34.00 -2.47 -8.86
C ASP A 462 33.33 -2.47 -7.46
N GLU A 463 33.88 -1.74 -6.48
CA GLU A 463 33.41 -1.77 -5.10
C GLU A 463 32.05 -1.09 -4.97
N GLN A 464 31.07 -1.85 -4.49
CA GLN A 464 29.71 -1.41 -4.23
C GLN A 464 29.68 -0.30 -3.17
N LEU A 465 28.91 0.75 -3.43
CA LEU A 465 28.92 2.01 -2.66
C LEU A 465 28.04 1.94 -1.41
N LEU A 466 26.83 1.38 -1.52
CA LEU A 466 25.78 1.58 -0.50
C LEU A 466 25.75 0.45 0.53
N ASP A 467 25.63 0.79 1.81
CA ASP A 467 25.42 -0.18 2.88
C ASP A 467 23.92 -0.43 3.09
N THR A 468 23.13 0.65 3.19
CA THR A 468 21.69 0.55 3.42
C THR A 468 20.92 1.56 2.59
N THR A 469 19.75 1.16 2.10
CA THR A 469 18.73 2.08 1.58
C THR A 469 17.51 2.06 2.49
N VAL A 470 17.04 3.22 2.93
CA VAL A 470 15.78 3.37 3.68
C VAL A 470 14.92 4.35 2.91
N THR A 471 13.70 3.96 2.55
CA THR A 471 12.85 4.82 1.72
C THR A 471 11.36 4.53 1.87
N SER A 472 10.55 5.46 1.40
CA SER A 472 9.10 5.31 1.21
C SER A 472 8.74 5.80 -0.19
N PRO A 473 8.55 4.90 -1.18
CA PRO A 473 8.20 5.33 -2.52
C PRO A 473 6.86 6.07 -2.55
N PRO A 474 6.64 6.98 -3.50
CA PRO A 474 5.32 7.57 -3.73
C PRO A 474 4.30 6.46 -4.03
N TYR A 475 3.09 6.56 -3.48
CA TYR A 475 2.05 5.55 -3.71
C TYR A 475 1.27 5.93 -4.95
N TYR A 476 1.12 4.96 -5.85
CA TYR A 476 0.40 5.12 -7.11
C TYR A 476 -0.95 5.83 -6.94
N ASP A 477 -1.10 6.99 -7.60
CA ASP A 477 -2.35 7.75 -7.72
C ASP A 477 -3.04 8.03 -6.36
N LEU A 478 -2.25 8.33 -5.31
CA LEU A 478 -2.77 8.53 -3.96
C LEU A 478 -2.56 9.94 -3.38
N LYS A 479 -1.43 10.59 -3.67
CA LYS A 479 -1.09 11.95 -3.19
C LYS A 479 -0.09 12.60 -4.14
N GLU A 480 -0.31 13.87 -4.46
CA GLU A 480 0.68 14.76 -5.10
C GLU A 480 1.69 15.28 -4.05
N TYR A 481 2.98 15.19 -4.34
CA TYR A 481 4.05 15.68 -3.45
C TYR A 481 4.61 17.04 -3.87
N GLY A 482 4.09 17.59 -4.96
CA GLY A 482 4.13 19.01 -5.33
C GLY A 482 5.46 19.45 -5.92
N SER A 483 6.19 18.58 -6.61
CA SER A 483 7.24 19.06 -7.52
C SER A 483 6.59 19.84 -8.66
N ASP A 484 7.19 20.96 -9.06
CA ASP A 484 6.70 21.81 -10.15
C ASP A 484 6.84 21.14 -11.55
N ASP A 485 7.35 19.90 -11.62
CA ASP A 485 7.58 19.10 -12.82
C ASP A 485 6.69 17.82 -12.82
N ASP A 486 6.06 17.51 -13.96
CA ASP A 486 5.16 16.37 -14.29
C ASP A 486 5.84 14.98 -14.25
N ASP A 487 6.90 14.82 -13.46
CA ASP A 487 7.81 13.66 -13.48
C ASP A 487 7.75 12.80 -12.20
N GLU A 488 6.73 12.99 -11.34
CA GLU A 488 6.57 12.18 -10.12
C GLU A 488 6.24 10.70 -10.44
N VAL A 489 7.08 9.78 -9.94
CA VAL A 489 6.83 8.33 -10.00
C VAL A 489 5.44 8.00 -9.44
N GLY A 490 4.60 7.38 -10.25
CA GLY A 490 3.26 6.93 -9.86
C GLY A 490 2.10 7.94 -9.97
N GLN A 491 2.31 9.13 -10.55
CA GLN A 491 1.21 10.05 -10.92
C GLN A 491 0.63 9.78 -12.32
N HIS A 492 1.43 9.19 -13.23
CA HIS A 492 1.04 8.95 -14.62
C HIS A 492 1.14 7.45 -14.98
N GLY A 493 0.31 7.00 -15.92
CA GLY A 493 0.33 5.64 -16.44
C GLY A 493 -0.45 4.59 -15.62
N SER A 494 -0.33 3.34 -16.03
CA SER A 494 -0.94 2.17 -15.43
C SER A 494 -0.22 1.73 -14.14
N TYR A 495 -0.94 1.00 -13.28
CA TYR A 495 -0.33 0.43 -12.06
C TYR A 495 0.88 -0.48 -12.36
N VAL A 496 0.86 -1.14 -13.51
CA VAL A 496 1.96 -2.00 -13.99
C VAL A 496 3.18 -1.16 -14.37
N GLU A 497 2.99 -0.03 -15.06
CA GLU A 497 4.08 0.90 -15.40
C GLU A 497 4.73 1.47 -14.13
N TYR A 498 3.93 1.92 -13.16
CA TYR A 498 4.45 2.33 -11.86
C TYR A 498 5.30 1.26 -11.16
N LEU A 499 4.86 -0.01 -11.16
CA LEU A 499 5.64 -1.10 -10.59
C LEU A 499 6.94 -1.35 -11.38
N ASN A 500 6.95 -1.11 -12.69
CA ASN A 500 8.14 -1.21 -13.52
C ASN A 500 9.12 -0.06 -13.28
N GLU A 501 8.65 1.17 -13.05
CA GLU A 501 9.51 2.30 -12.64
C GLU A 501 10.20 2.01 -11.30
N LEU A 502 9.45 1.50 -10.31
CA LEU A 502 10.03 1.06 -9.04
C LEU A 502 11.02 -0.09 -9.22
N ARG A 503 10.76 -1.02 -10.15
CA ARG A 503 11.69 -2.09 -10.49
C ARG A 503 13.02 -1.54 -10.99
N GLU A 504 13.00 -0.53 -11.85
CA GLU A 504 14.21 0.07 -12.42
C GLU A 504 15.03 0.76 -11.33
N VAL A 505 14.40 1.60 -10.52
CA VAL A 505 15.05 2.27 -9.38
C VAL A 505 15.63 1.24 -8.41
N PHE A 506 14.83 0.28 -7.93
CA PHE A 506 15.32 -0.75 -6.99
C PHE A 506 16.32 -1.71 -7.62
N GLY A 507 16.32 -1.86 -8.94
CA GLY A 507 17.32 -2.61 -9.70
C GLY A 507 18.68 -1.93 -9.74
N ASP A 508 18.73 -0.60 -9.86
CA ASP A 508 19.99 0.14 -9.77
C ASP A 508 20.47 0.32 -8.34
N VAL A 509 19.56 0.51 -7.39
CA VAL A 509 19.88 0.40 -5.95
C VAL A 509 20.50 -0.97 -5.66
N TYR A 510 19.90 -2.07 -6.14
CA TYR A 510 20.47 -3.41 -5.99
C TYR A 510 21.91 -3.47 -6.50
N LYS A 511 22.22 -2.90 -7.66
CA LYS A 511 23.59 -2.97 -8.21
C LYS A 511 24.60 -2.17 -7.38
N LEU A 512 24.16 -1.04 -6.82
CA LEU A 512 24.97 -0.14 -5.99
C LEU A 512 25.19 -0.65 -4.55
N THR A 513 24.24 -1.39 -4.00
CA THR A 513 24.32 -1.92 -2.62
C THR A 513 25.39 -2.99 -2.48
N LYS A 514 26.11 -3.01 -1.36
CA LYS A 514 27.10 -4.05 -1.03
C LYS A 514 26.46 -5.43 -0.88
N GLN A 515 27.28 -6.47 -0.93
CA GLN A 515 26.81 -7.86 -0.83
C GLN A 515 26.16 -8.20 0.52
N ASP A 516 26.54 -7.48 1.56
CA ASP A 516 26.02 -7.52 2.92
C ASP A 516 25.14 -6.30 3.24
N GLY A 517 24.71 -5.54 2.22
CA GLY A 517 23.83 -4.40 2.41
C GLY A 517 22.34 -4.74 2.39
N SER A 518 21.51 -3.74 2.71
CA SER A 518 20.06 -3.90 2.87
C SER A 518 19.22 -2.83 2.19
N LEU A 519 17.95 -3.16 1.91
CA LEU A 519 16.93 -2.24 1.42
C LEU A 519 15.70 -2.31 2.35
N TRP A 520 15.25 -1.16 2.83
CA TRP A 520 14.09 -1.01 3.70
C TRP A 520 13.05 -0.13 3.01
N VAL A 521 11.85 -0.67 2.80
CA VAL A 521 10.76 0.03 2.10
C VAL A 521 9.56 0.18 3.03
N VAL A 522 9.24 1.43 3.38
CA VAL A 522 8.04 1.78 4.14
C VAL A 522 6.87 1.97 3.18
N VAL A 523 5.80 1.18 3.33
CA VAL A 523 4.67 1.16 2.39
C VAL A 523 3.37 0.68 3.03
N ASN A 524 2.21 1.09 2.51
CA ASN A 524 0.89 0.65 2.97
C ASN A 524 0.04 0.08 1.84
N THR A 525 -0.99 -0.65 2.24
CA THR A 525 -2.15 -0.89 1.39
C THR A 525 -2.96 0.38 1.22
N PHE A 526 -3.57 0.54 0.05
CA PHE A 526 -4.55 1.58 -0.21
C PHE A 526 -5.80 0.99 -0.85
N ARG A 527 -6.84 1.81 -1.04
CA ARG A 527 -8.08 1.36 -1.67
C ARG A 527 -8.38 2.17 -2.93
N ARG A 528 -8.56 1.47 -4.05
CA ARG A 528 -9.04 2.01 -5.33
C ARG A 528 -10.29 1.23 -5.74
N ASN A 529 -11.29 1.89 -6.31
CA ASN A 529 -12.54 1.24 -6.76
C ASN A 529 -13.24 0.34 -5.71
N ARG A 530 -13.14 0.72 -4.42
CA ARG A 530 -13.64 -0.02 -3.22
C ARG A 530 -12.87 -1.31 -2.87
N GLU A 531 -11.93 -1.75 -3.69
CA GLU A 531 -11.05 -2.90 -3.45
C GLU A 531 -9.78 -2.47 -2.70
N ILE A 532 -9.08 -3.44 -2.10
CA ILE A 532 -7.80 -3.21 -1.43
C ILE A 532 -6.69 -3.53 -2.43
N VAL A 533 -5.83 -2.56 -2.70
CA VAL A 533 -4.60 -2.76 -3.45
C VAL A 533 -3.51 -3.23 -2.50
N GLN A 534 -2.88 -4.36 -2.82
CA GLN A 534 -1.89 -5.05 -2.00
C GLN A 534 -0.45 -4.57 -2.26
N LEU A 535 -0.29 -3.25 -2.42
CA LEU A 535 0.97 -2.62 -2.81
C LEU A 535 2.24 -3.13 -2.09
N PRO A 536 2.26 -3.34 -0.76
CA PRO A 536 3.43 -3.89 -0.09
C PRO A 536 3.89 -5.24 -0.66
N PHE A 537 2.94 -6.12 -0.98
CA PHE A 537 3.24 -7.44 -1.52
C PHE A 537 3.61 -7.39 -3.00
N ASP A 538 3.05 -6.41 -3.74
CA ASP A 538 3.40 -6.19 -5.14
C ASP A 538 4.83 -5.62 -5.27
N ILE A 539 5.23 -4.68 -4.41
CA ILE A 539 6.63 -4.21 -4.33
C ILE A 539 7.57 -5.35 -3.91
N ALA A 540 7.18 -6.18 -2.93
CA ALA A 540 7.99 -7.33 -2.55
C ALA A 540 8.26 -8.28 -3.73
N ARG A 541 7.24 -8.54 -4.56
CA ARG A 541 7.39 -9.33 -5.78
C ARG A 541 8.30 -8.64 -6.79
N VAL A 542 8.17 -7.33 -6.99
CA VAL A 542 9.05 -6.56 -7.89
C VAL A 542 10.52 -6.70 -7.45
N CYS A 543 10.81 -6.46 -6.18
CA CYS A 543 12.17 -6.56 -5.64
C CYS A 543 12.74 -7.98 -5.72
N GLN A 544 11.89 -9.01 -5.61
CA GLN A 544 12.28 -10.42 -5.74
C GLN A 544 12.41 -10.90 -7.19
N ASN A 545 11.98 -10.10 -8.18
CA ASN A 545 11.99 -10.43 -9.61
C ASN A 545 12.57 -9.28 -10.46
N LEU A 546 13.66 -8.64 -10.02
CA LEU A 546 14.27 -7.51 -10.75
C LEU A 546 14.68 -7.89 -12.19
N ASP A 547 15.10 -9.14 -12.42
CA ASP A 547 15.57 -9.63 -13.73
C ASP A 547 14.47 -9.69 -14.80
N HIS A 548 13.25 -10.08 -14.41
CA HIS A 548 12.14 -10.34 -15.35
C HIS A 548 10.94 -9.39 -15.14
N GLY A 549 10.94 -8.62 -14.06
CA GLY A 549 9.84 -7.75 -13.67
C GLY A 549 8.60 -8.51 -13.21
N ILE A 550 7.43 -7.95 -13.50
CA ILE A 550 6.13 -8.50 -13.09
C ILE A 550 5.47 -9.37 -14.17
N GLU A 551 6.21 -9.78 -15.19
CA GLU A 551 5.71 -10.64 -16.28
C GLU A 551 6.49 -11.95 -16.34
N CYS A 552 5.81 -13.05 -16.70
CA CYS A 552 6.49 -14.33 -16.88
C CYS A 552 7.29 -14.32 -18.18
N PRO A 553 8.60 -14.66 -18.17
CA PRO A 553 9.41 -14.70 -19.39
C PRO A 553 8.98 -15.80 -20.37
N SER A 554 8.14 -16.75 -19.94
CA SER A 554 7.68 -17.87 -20.77
C SER A 554 6.29 -17.69 -21.37
N CYS A 555 5.39 -16.95 -20.71
CA CYS A 555 4.01 -16.83 -21.15
C CYS A 555 3.42 -15.42 -21.00
N GLU A 556 4.25 -14.44 -20.65
CA GLU A 556 3.92 -13.00 -20.59
C GLU A 556 2.76 -12.64 -19.64
N SER A 557 2.29 -13.61 -18.85
CA SER A 557 1.27 -13.38 -17.84
C SER A 557 1.85 -12.58 -16.67
N THR A 558 1.06 -11.65 -16.15
CA THR A 558 1.39 -10.93 -14.92
C THR A 558 1.61 -11.89 -13.74
N LEU A 559 2.67 -11.66 -12.98
CA LEU A 559 3.04 -12.39 -11.77
C LEU A 559 2.36 -11.82 -10.51
N LEU A 560 1.47 -10.84 -10.66
CA LEU A 560 0.67 -10.25 -9.59
C LEU A 560 -0.50 -11.20 -9.22
N GLY A 561 -0.20 -12.32 -8.54
CA GLY A 561 -1.25 -13.32 -8.29
C GLY A 561 -0.90 -14.59 -7.51
N GLY A 562 0.28 -14.69 -6.90
CA GLY A 562 0.68 -15.89 -6.14
C GLY A 562 1.78 -16.67 -6.84
N VAL A 563 2.98 -16.09 -6.89
CA VAL A 563 4.20 -16.84 -7.16
C VAL A 563 4.56 -17.61 -5.90
N ASP A 564 4.49 -18.94 -5.94
CA ASP A 564 5.07 -19.78 -4.89
C ASP A 564 6.60 -19.66 -4.99
N MET A 565 7.21 -18.98 -4.02
CA MET A 565 8.66 -18.94 -3.86
C MET A 565 9.10 -20.29 -3.31
N VAL A 566 9.62 -21.17 -4.18
CA VAL A 566 9.82 -22.59 -3.84
C VAL A 566 11.08 -22.82 -3.03
N GLU A 567 12.11 -21.97 -3.17
CA GLU A 567 13.34 -21.92 -2.36
C GLU A 567 14.35 -20.97 -3.04
N GLY A 568 15.13 -20.20 -2.27
CA GLY A 568 16.42 -19.64 -2.72
C GLY A 568 16.44 -18.97 -4.11
N ARG A 569 15.61 -17.93 -4.30
CA ARG A 569 15.47 -17.12 -5.54
C ARG A 569 14.83 -17.82 -6.75
N LYS A 570 14.15 -18.95 -6.51
CA LYS A 570 13.29 -19.61 -7.51
C LYS A 570 11.83 -19.33 -7.28
N ALA A 571 11.15 -19.01 -8.37
CA ALA A 571 9.72 -18.73 -8.45
C ALA A 571 9.09 -19.66 -9.49
N ASN A 572 7.86 -20.11 -9.27
CA ASN A 572 7.09 -20.76 -10.33
C ASN A 572 6.00 -19.80 -10.81
N CYS A 573 5.89 -19.64 -12.13
CA CYS A 573 4.78 -18.90 -12.71
C CYS A 573 3.46 -19.64 -12.40
N PRO A 574 2.47 -18.98 -11.76
CA PRO A 574 1.20 -19.63 -11.43
C PRO A 574 0.34 -19.94 -12.66
N HIS A 575 0.63 -19.31 -13.80
CA HIS A 575 -0.14 -19.49 -15.04
C HIS A 575 0.37 -20.66 -15.89
N CYS A 576 1.69 -20.75 -16.11
CA CYS A 576 2.28 -21.79 -16.98
C CYS A 576 3.16 -22.81 -16.25
N GLY A 577 3.42 -22.62 -14.96
CA GLY A 577 4.31 -23.49 -14.17
C GLY A 577 5.80 -23.32 -14.51
N HIS A 578 6.19 -22.34 -15.33
CA HIS A 578 7.58 -22.09 -15.68
C HIS A 578 8.39 -21.71 -14.43
N SER A 579 9.55 -22.35 -14.26
CA SER A 579 10.47 -22.03 -13.17
C SER A 579 11.33 -20.83 -13.55
N ILE A 580 11.15 -19.74 -12.82
CA ILE A 580 11.85 -18.47 -12.96
C ILE A 580 13.01 -18.46 -11.97
N GLN A 581 14.22 -18.21 -12.46
CA GLN A 581 15.42 -18.04 -11.66
C GLN A 581 15.76 -16.55 -11.63
N ASN A 582 15.81 -15.97 -10.43
CA ASN A 582 16.18 -14.57 -10.21
C ASN A 582 17.58 -14.50 -9.60
N ASN A 583 18.59 -14.19 -10.38
CA ASN A 583 19.97 -14.20 -9.88
C ASN A 583 20.36 -12.84 -9.33
N ASP A 584 19.85 -11.73 -9.88
CA ASP A 584 20.20 -10.38 -9.42
C ASP A 584 18.97 -9.70 -8.83
N SER A 585 18.42 -10.30 -7.77
CA SER A 585 17.23 -9.82 -7.09
C SER A 585 17.35 -9.86 -5.57
N TRP A 586 16.53 -9.05 -4.92
CA TRP A 586 16.46 -8.95 -3.47
C TRP A 586 15.82 -10.20 -2.86
N ILE A 587 16.21 -10.48 -1.61
CA ILE A 587 15.59 -11.49 -0.76
C ILE A 587 14.84 -10.74 0.35
N LEU A 588 13.53 -10.93 0.44
CA LEU A 588 12.74 -10.42 1.56
C LEU A 588 13.09 -11.22 2.82
N GLN A 589 13.67 -10.53 3.80
CA GLN A 589 14.13 -11.11 5.07
C GLN A 589 13.04 -11.06 6.13
N ASP A 590 12.32 -9.94 6.23
CA ASP A 590 11.27 -9.75 7.22
C ASP A 590 10.23 -8.72 6.76
N ILE A 591 9.05 -8.79 7.36
CA ILE A 591 7.98 -7.81 7.24
C ILE A 591 7.68 -7.28 8.64
N VAL A 592 8.01 -6.01 8.85
CA VAL A 592 7.72 -5.29 10.09
C VAL A 592 6.43 -4.50 9.94
N VAL A 593 5.61 -4.46 10.99
CA VAL A 593 4.40 -3.64 11.07
C VAL A 593 4.69 -2.42 11.93
N TRP A 594 4.71 -1.24 11.33
CA TRP A 594 4.76 0.01 12.06
C TRP A 594 3.36 0.40 12.53
N ASN A 595 3.08 0.21 13.82
CA ASN A 595 1.88 0.70 14.49
C ASN A 595 2.02 2.19 14.85
N LYS A 596 1.08 3.01 14.37
CA LYS A 596 1.11 4.47 14.49
C LYS A 596 0.50 4.99 15.80
N ASN A 597 -0.11 4.13 16.63
CA ASN A 597 -0.79 4.39 17.93
C ASN A 597 -1.90 5.47 17.95
N LYS A 598 -1.78 6.60 17.23
CA LYS A 598 -2.69 7.75 17.18
C LYS A 598 -3.00 8.24 15.75
N ALA A 599 -3.49 7.39 14.85
CA ALA A 599 -4.20 7.90 13.65
C ALA A 599 -5.44 8.78 14.02
N LEU A 600 -5.93 9.67 13.16
CA LEU A 600 -7.16 10.42 13.44
C LEU A 600 -8.37 9.46 13.55
N PRO A 601 -9.35 9.69 14.45
CA PRO A 601 -10.47 8.76 14.69
C PRO A 601 -11.51 8.71 13.54
N TYR A 602 -11.15 9.15 12.34
CA TYR A 602 -12.03 9.19 11.18
C TYR A 602 -12.19 7.79 10.58
N THR A 603 -13.43 7.32 10.48
CA THR A 603 -13.80 6.08 9.80
C THR A 603 -14.82 6.39 8.71
N LYS A 604 -14.62 5.86 7.50
CA LYS A 604 -15.66 5.84 6.46
C LYS A 604 -16.57 4.64 6.76
N GLN A 605 -17.89 4.79 6.60
CA GLN A 605 -18.86 3.72 6.86
C GLN A 605 -18.45 2.41 6.14
N GLY A 606 -18.41 1.30 6.88
CA GLY A 606 -17.97 0.00 6.36
C GLY A 606 -16.46 -0.24 6.32
N ARG A 607 -15.63 0.54 7.04
CA ARG A 607 -14.17 0.36 7.10
C ARG A 607 -13.63 0.42 8.53
N LEU A 608 -12.60 -0.40 8.79
CA LEU A 608 -11.76 -0.28 9.98
C LEU A 608 -10.78 0.89 9.80
N ARG A 609 -10.32 1.46 10.92
CA ARG A 609 -9.31 2.51 10.91
C ARG A 609 -7.97 1.92 10.52
N ASN A 610 -7.29 2.54 9.55
CA ASN A 610 -5.92 2.18 9.21
C ASN A 610 -4.99 2.80 10.26
N VAL A 611 -4.29 1.95 11.02
CA VAL A 611 -3.44 2.34 12.17
C VAL A 611 -2.01 1.86 12.02
N PHE A 612 -1.65 1.25 10.90
CA PHE A 612 -0.32 0.71 10.70
C PHE A 612 0.18 0.86 9.26
N GLU A 613 1.47 0.70 9.07
CA GLU A 613 2.17 0.58 7.79
C GLU A 613 3.09 -0.64 7.79
N TYR A 614 3.45 -1.13 6.60
CA TYR A 614 4.42 -2.20 6.45
C TYR A 614 5.80 -1.60 6.23
N ILE A 615 6.82 -2.29 6.73
CA ILE A 615 8.21 -2.03 6.46
C ILE A 615 8.78 -3.35 5.95
N LEU A 616 9.20 -3.35 4.69
CA LEU A 616 9.75 -4.52 4.03
C LEU A 616 11.27 -4.46 4.15
N CYS A 617 11.87 -5.48 4.77
CA CYS A 617 13.32 -5.58 4.94
C CYS A 617 13.89 -6.58 3.92
N PHE A 618 14.76 -6.11 3.04
CA PHE A 618 15.42 -6.92 2.02
C PHE A 618 16.94 -6.95 2.20
N SER A 619 17.55 -8.03 1.74
CA SER A 619 19.00 -8.14 1.60
C SER A 619 19.38 -8.93 0.35
N LYS A 620 20.68 -9.01 0.06
CA LYS A 620 21.17 -9.85 -1.05
C LYS A 620 21.41 -11.30 -0.66
N LYS A 621 21.62 -11.61 0.61
CA LYS A 621 22.01 -12.96 1.06
C LYS A 621 21.00 -13.52 2.07
N PRO A 622 20.69 -14.83 2.01
CA PRO A 622 19.78 -15.45 2.97
C PRO A 622 20.24 -15.33 4.43
N ASP A 623 21.55 -15.35 4.67
CA ASP A 623 22.21 -15.27 5.98
C ASP A 623 22.64 -13.84 6.33
N PHE A 624 21.81 -12.86 5.98
CA PHE A 624 22.10 -11.45 6.27
C PHE A 624 22.12 -11.18 7.78
N ASP A 625 23.24 -10.62 8.25
CA ASP A 625 23.46 -10.30 9.65
C ASP A 625 22.79 -8.97 10.01
N LEU A 626 21.50 -9.03 10.32
CA LEU A 626 20.83 -7.88 10.91
C LEU A 626 21.27 -7.75 12.38
N LYS A 627 21.73 -6.57 12.76
CA LYS A 627 22.40 -6.27 14.04
C LYS A 627 21.40 -6.15 15.20
N MET A 628 20.53 -7.15 15.33
CA MET A 628 19.38 -7.28 16.23
C MET A 628 19.72 -7.00 17.69
N ASP A 629 20.92 -7.38 18.13
CA ASP A 629 21.39 -7.18 19.51
C ASP A 629 21.48 -5.70 19.91
N ARG A 630 21.56 -4.78 18.95
CA ARG A 630 21.64 -3.32 19.19
C ARG A 630 20.33 -2.68 19.58
N ILE A 631 19.20 -3.35 19.33
CA ILE A 631 17.86 -2.80 19.58
C ILE A 631 17.06 -3.63 20.58
N ARG A 632 17.72 -4.52 21.33
CA ARG A 632 17.08 -5.28 22.40
C ARG A 632 16.46 -4.33 23.42
N GLU A 633 15.25 -4.65 23.84
CA GLU A 633 14.59 -3.97 24.94
C GLU A 633 15.40 -4.20 26.22
N SER A 634 15.93 -3.12 26.79
CA SER A 634 16.86 -3.14 27.91
C SER A 634 16.21 -2.79 29.25
N HIS A 635 14.94 -2.38 29.27
CA HIS A 635 14.27 -2.00 30.51
C HIS A 635 13.52 -3.19 31.14
N PRO A 636 13.86 -3.63 32.37
CA PRO A 636 13.21 -4.79 32.99
C PRO A 636 11.70 -4.65 33.19
N ASP A 637 11.19 -3.43 33.34
CA ASP A 637 9.75 -3.16 33.50
C ASP A 637 8.95 -3.49 32.23
N ASN A 638 9.61 -3.55 31.07
CA ASN A 638 9.02 -3.97 29.80
C ASN A 638 9.05 -5.50 29.60
N PHE A 639 9.65 -6.26 30.52
CA PHE A 639 9.71 -7.72 30.44
C PHE A 639 8.44 -8.38 30.99
N LYS A 640 8.29 -9.69 30.76
CA LYS A 640 7.20 -10.43 31.40
C LYS A 640 7.44 -10.45 32.91
N GLN A 641 6.35 -10.46 33.68
CA GLN A 641 6.34 -10.47 35.16
C GLN A 641 7.07 -11.66 35.83
N TRP A 642 7.71 -12.54 35.09
CA TRP A 642 8.47 -13.68 35.59
C TRP A 642 9.96 -13.60 35.25
N TRP A 643 10.44 -12.47 34.71
CA TRP A 643 11.83 -12.33 34.26
C TRP A 643 12.85 -12.53 35.38
N ALA A 644 12.57 -11.98 36.57
CA ALA A 644 13.41 -12.17 37.76
C ALA A 644 13.30 -13.60 38.32
N ASP A 645 12.16 -14.28 38.15
CA ASP A 645 12.01 -15.70 38.53
C ASP A 645 12.82 -16.62 37.62
N PHE A 646 12.95 -16.30 36.33
CA PHE A 646 13.60 -17.13 35.30
C PHE A 646 14.63 -16.35 34.46
N PRO A 647 15.67 -15.79 35.09
CA PRO A 647 16.69 -14.96 34.42
C PRO A 647 17.50 -15.76 33.39
N GLU A 648 17.58 -17.09 33.52
CA GLU A 648 18.21 -17.98 32.55
C GLU A 648 17.48 -18.02 31.20
N ARG A 649 16.20 -17.64 31.17
CA ARG A 649 15.38 -17.61 29.95
C ARG A 649 15.47 -16.29 29.19
N TYR A 650 16.05 -15.26 29.79
CA TYR A 650 16.26 -13.95 29.18
C TYR A 650 17.68 -13.84 28.68
N HIS A 651 17.86 -13.37 27.45
CA HIS A 651 19.18 -13.02 26.95
C HIS A 651 19.74 -11.86 27.80
N PRO A 652 21.00 -11.88 28.27
CA PRO A 652 21.52 -10.84 29.18
C PRO A 652 21.45 -9.43 28.60
N ARG A 653 21.62 -9.30 27.29
CA ARG A 653 21.47 -8.03 26.57
C ARG A 653 20.02 -7.53 26.39
N GLY A 654 19.02 -8.25 26.90
CA GLY A 654 17.61 -7.88 26.85
C GLY A 654 16.73 -8.68 25.89
N LYS A 655 15.44 -8.35 25.88
CA LYS A 655 14.43 -9.03 25.05
C LYS A 655 14.59 -8.58 23.60
N LEU A 656 14.61 -9.53 22.66
CA LEU A 656 14.55 -9.18 21.24
C LEU A 656 13.20 -8.49 20.96
N PRO A 657 13.18 -7.33 20.28
CA PRO A 657 11.93 -6.64 19.99
C PRO A 657 11.07 -7.46 19.04
N GLU A 658 9.76 -7.18 19.07
CA GLU A 658 8.79 -7.79 18.18
C GLU A 658 8.87 -7.12 16.80
N ASN A 659 8.37 -7.80 15.75
CA ASN A 659 8.25 -7.21 14.41
C ASN A 659 7.02 -6.27 14.29
N ILE A 660 6.44 -5.86 15.42
CA ILE A 660 5.46 -4.78 15.51
C ILE A 660 6.15 -3.62 16.22
N TRP A 661 6.40 -2.54 15.50
CA TRP A 661 7.10 -1.36 16.02
C TRP A 661 6.13 -0.23 16.28
N GLU A 662 6.22 0.37 17.44
CA GLU A 662 5.36 1.48 17.84
C GLU A 662 6.14 2.79 17.78
N PHE A 663 5.73 3.67 16.86
CA PHE A 663 6.27 5.03 16.77
C PHE A 663 5.13 5.98 16.40
N GLU A 664 5.05 7.12 17.09
CA GLU A 664 4.03 8.13 16.77
C GLU A 664 4.44 8.90 15.50
N PRO A 665 3.55 9.01 14.49
CA PRO A 665 3.82 9.86 13.33
C PRO A 665 3.89 11.34 13.76
N PRO A 666 4.72 12.17 13.11
CA PRO A 666 4.76 13.60 13.39
C PRO A 666 3.38 14.24 13.15
N THR A 667 2.95 15.12 14.07
CA THR A 667 1.67 15.84 13.92
C THR A 667 1.77 16.83 12.76
N ARG A 668 0.76 16.88 11.88
CA ARG A 668 0.69 17.88 10.80
C ARG A 668 0.79 19.29 11.39
N GLY A 669 1.76 20.08 10.92
CA GLY A 669 1.96 21.47 11.35
C GLY A 669 2.57 21.66 12.73
N SER A 670 3.18 20.64 13.34
CA SER A 670 4.00 20.83 14.55
C SER A 670 5.40 20.28 14.38
N PHE A 671 6.24 21.06 13.71
CA PHE A 671 7.60 21.23 14.20
C PHE A 671 7.55 22.45 15.11
N THR A 672 8.04 22.28 16.31
CA THR A 672 7.79 23.10 17.49
C THR A 672 8.07 24.59 17.28
N GLY A 673 7.01 25.36 16.96
CA GLY A 673 6.91 26.80 17.22
C GLY A 673 7.89 27.70 16.45
N ASP A 674 7.33 28.51 15.55
CA ASP A 674 7.93 29.69 14.93
C ASP A 674 9.14 29.43 14.00
N VAL A 675 8.98 28.64 12.92
CA VAL A 675 9.39 28.88 11.50
C VAL A 675 8.80 27.72 10.64
N ASP A 676 8.29 28.05 9.44
CA ASP A 676 7.46 27.23 8.55
C ASP A 676 8.28 26.31 7.60
N VAL A 677 8.87 25.23 8.16
CA VAL A 677 9.79 24.32 7.42
C VAL A 677 9.11 23.00 7.00
N PHE A 678 7.89 22.71 7.44
CA PHE A 678 7.39 21.34 7.47
C PHE A 678 5.91 21.18 7.11
N ASP A 679 5.63 21.16 5.82
CA ASP A 679 4.36 20.65 5.29
C ASP A 679 4.60 19.47 4.33
N HIS A 680 5.52 18.55 4.69
CA HIS A 680 5.64 17.27 3.97
C HIS A 680 4.46 16.35 4.35
N PRO A 681 3.62 15.92 3.41
CA PRO A 681 2.33 15.28 3.68
C PRO A 681 2.42 13.85 4.25
N ALA A 682 3.64 13.28 4.31
CA ALA A 682 3.89 11.89 4.69
C ALA A 682 5.31 11.62 5.26
N ALA A 683 5.87 12.49 6.10
CA ALA A 683 7.18 12.19 6.73
C ALA A 683 7.07 11.09 7.80
N PHE A 684 7.99 10.12 7.81
CA PHE A 684 8.08 9.09 8.86
C PHE A 684 8.97 9.57 10.04
N PRO A 685 8.77 9.05 11.27
CA PRO A 685 9.46 9.54 12.47
C PRO A 685 10.98 9.31 12.44
N PRO A 686 11.81 10.25 12.93
CA PRO A 686 13.27 10.06 13.01
C PRO A 686 13.69 8.79 13.78
N ALA A 687 13.02 8.49 14.90
CA ALA A 687 13.30 7.30 15.70
C ALA A 687 13.00 5.97 14.97
N LEU A 688 12.09 5.99 13.99
CA LEU A 688 11.84 4.84 13.13
C LEU A 688 13.03 4.58 12.19
N VAL A 689 13.58 5.65 11.60
CA VAL A 689 14.80 5.59 10.78
C VAL A 689 15.99 5.16 11.62
N GLU A 690 16.19 5.77 12.78
CA GLU A 690 17.27 5.44 13.71
C GLU A 690 17.33 3.95 14.00
N ARG A 691 16.16 3.31 14.24
CA ARG A 691 16.08 1.87 14.46
C ARG A 691 16.53 1.06 13.23
N MET A 692 16.08 1.42 12.02
CA MET A 692 16.48 0.74 10.79
C MET A 692 17.98 0.89 10.51
N LEU A 693 18.56 2.07 10.74
CA LEU A 693 19.99 2.31 10.59
C LEU A 693 20.81 1.58 11.66
N THR A 694 20.36 1.61 12.91
CA THR A 694 21.02 0.86 14.01
C THR A 694 21.12 -0.63 13.71
N LEU A 695 20.07 -1.19 13.09
CA LEU A 695 20.00 -2.59 12.69
C LEU A 695 20.88 -2.96 11.50
N SER A 696 21.22 -2.01 10.63
CA SER A 696 21.78 -2.31 9.31
C SER A 696 23.11 -1.62 8.99
N THR A 697 23.56 -0.63 9.77
CA THR A 697 24.77 0.17 9.48
C THR A 697 25.67 0.40 10.69
N ASP A 698 26.92 0.76 10.45
CA ASP A 698 27.92 1.28 11.38
C ASP A 698 28.27 2.74 11.07
N PRO A 699 28.87 3.51 12.01
CA PRO A 699 29.40 4.83 11.71
C PRO A 699 30.35 4.78 10.50
N GLY A 700 30.20 5.73 9.58
CA GLY A 700 30.93 5.80 8.30
C GLY A 700 30.28 5.08 7.12
N ASP A 701 29.29 4.21 7.35
CA ASP A 701 28.55 3.54 6.28
C ASP A 701 27.73 4.52 5.44
N VAL A 702 27.42 4.13 4.19
CA VAL A 702 26.69 4.96 3.22
C VAL A 702 25.20 4.57 3.19
N VAL A 703 24.33 5.56 3.41
CA VAL A 703 22.87 5.42 3.44
C VAL A 703 22.25 6.15 2.26
N LEU A 704 21.40 5.47 1.49
CA LEU A 704 20.62 6.09 0.40
C LEU A 704 19.15 6.24 0.77
N ASP A 705 18.53 7.35 0.36
CA ASP A 705 17.08 7.47 0.20
C ASP A 705 16.76 8.03 -1.20
N PRO A 706 16.28 7.20 -2.15
CA PRO A 706 15.95 7.66 -3.50
C PRO A 706 14.66 8.49 -3.56
N PHE A 707 13.86 8.50 -2.49
CA PHE A 707 12.59 9.25 -2.39
C PHE A 707 12.57 10.01 -1.06
N ALA A 708 13.57 10.88 -0.88
CA ALA A 708 13.95 11.40 0.43
C ALA A 708 12.91 12.30 1.10
N GLY A 709 11.97 12.89 0.34
CA GLY A 709 10.97 13.81 0.84
C GLY A 709 11.65 14.95 1.59
N SER A 710 11.23 15.19 2.83
CA SER A 710 11.87 16.19 3.70
C SER A 710 13.31 15.87 4.12
N GLY A 711 13.86 14.70 3.79
CA GLY A 711 15.24 14.31 4.09
C GLY A 711 15.47 13.73 5.47
N VAL A 712 14.43 13.25 6.18
CA VAL A 712 14.56 12.69 7.55
C VAL A 712 15.56 11.53 7.60
N THR A 713 15.55 10.67 6.58
CA THR A 713 16.49 9.54 6.48
C THR A 713 17.94 10.01 6.54
N ILE A 714 18.26 11.04 5.75
CA ILE A 714 19.62 11.54 5.57
C ILE A 714 20.06 12.33 6.80
N ALA A 715 19.19 13.20 7.32
CA ALA A 715 19.49 13.96 8.52
C ALA A 715 19.74 13.05 9.74
N GLN A 716 18.96 11.97 9.88
CA GLN A 716 19.17 10.98 10.93
C GLN A 716 20.45 10.17 10.70
N ALA A 717 20.79 9.81 9.46
CA ALA A 717 22.02 9.11 9.14
C ALA A 717 23.25 9.93 9.53
N GLU A 718 23.28 11.22 9.15
CA GLU A 718 24.37 12.13 9.49
C GLU A 718 24.50 12.39 10.99
N LEU A 719 23.37 12.55 11.70
CA LEU A 719 23.36 12.65 13.17
C LEU A 719 24.00 11.42 13.83
N MET A 720 23.82 10.26 13.20
CA MET A 720 24.41 9.00 13.62
C MET A 720 25.83 8.79 13.06
N GLU A 721 26.48 9.79 12.48
CA GLU A 721 27.83 9.69 11.90
C GLU A 721 27.91 8.72 10.69
N ARG A 722 26.83 8.60 9.90
CA ARG A 722 26.81 7.91 8.60
C ARG A 722 26.84 8.93 7.46
N ASN A 723 27.23 8.47 6.28
CA ASN A 723 27.24 9.28 5.08
C ASN A 723 25.91 9.11 4.33
N GLY A 724 25.07 10.15 4.29
CA GLY A 724 23.76 10.09 3.65
C GLY A 724 23.78 10.59 2.21
N ILE A 725 23.02 9.95 1.32
CA ILE A 725 22.72 10.40 -0.05
C ILE A 725 21.20 10.40 -0.20
N GLY A 726 20.60 11.58 -0.32
CA GLY A 726 19.17 11.75 -0.55
C GLY A 726 18.90 12.25 -1.96
N ILE A 727 17.89 11.71 -2.61
CA ILE A 727 17.37 12.22 -3.88
C ILE A 727 15.92 12.64 -3.66
N GLU A 728 15.59 13.86 -4.04
CA GLU A 728 14.25 14.40 -3.91
C GLU A 728 13.90 15.28 -5.12
N LEU A 729 12.74 15.02 -5.72
CA LEU A 729 12.32 15.74 -6.93
C LEU A 729 11.86 17.17 -6.61
N ASN A 730 11.25 17.39 -5.44
CA ASN A 730 10.74 18.69 -5.05
C ASN A 730 11.79 19.55 -4.35
N GLU A 731 12.24 20.60 -5.03
CA GLU A 731 13.26 21.54 -4.56
C GLU A 731 12.90 22.19 -3.21
N LYS A 732 11.60 22.36 -2.91
CA LYS A 732 11.13 22.90 -1.62
C LYS A 732 11.65 22.10 -0.45
N TYR A 733 11.66 20.77 -0.54
CA TYR A 733 12.13 19.93 0.55
C TYR A 733 13.66 19.94 0.65
N CYS A 734 14.37 20.00 -0.48
CA CYS A 734 15.82 20.20 -0.50
C CYS A 734 16.22 21.50 0.21
N ASN A 735 15.52 22.59 -0.07
CA ASN A 735 15.76 23.90 0.53
C ASN A 735 15.46 23.95 2.05
N ALA A 736 14.54 23.10 2.53
CA ALA A 736 14.18 22.99 3.94
C ALA A 736 15.12 22.09 4.77
N TYR A 737 15.98 21.30 4.12
CA TYR A 737 16.83 20.28 4.77
C TYR A 737 17.77 20.81 5.86
N PRO A 738 18.48 21.96 5.70
CA PRO A 738 19.37 22.48 6.74
C PRO A 738 18.67 22.77 8.06
N GLU A 739 17.43 23.27 8.02
CA GLU A 739 16.64 23.56 9.22
C GLU A 739 16.18 22.26 9.92
N LEU A 740 15.90 21.19 9.16
CA LEU A 740 15.64 19.86 9.72
C LEU A 740 16.87 19.28 10.42
N GLN A 741 18.06 19.37 9.81
CA GLN A 741 19.30 18.87 10.43
C GLN A 741 19.54 19.51 11.81
N GLU A 742 19.42 20.84 11.90
CA GLU A 742 19.61 21.57 13.16
C GLU A 742 18.53 21.22 14.19
N HIS A 743 17.29 21.01 13.75
CA HIS A 743 16.19 20.59 14.62
C HIS A 743 16.45 19.22 15.25
N LEU A 744 16.83 18.21 14.45
CA LEU A 744 17.10 16.86 14.96
C LEU A 744 18.32 16.85 15.90
N LYS A 745 19.37 17.60 15.55
CA LYS A 745 20.54 17.75 16.41
C LYS A 745 20.19 18.35 17.78
N THR A 746 19.38 19.41 17.79
CA THR A 746 18.90 20.04 19.04
C THR A 746 18.06 19.09 19.88
N GLN A 747 17.21 18.27 19.26
CA GLN A 747 16.43 17.25 19.97
C GLN A 747 17.32 16.16 20.57
N HIS A 748 18.31 15.69 19.81
CA HIS A 748 19.26 14.67 20.26
C HIS A 748 20.08 15.14 21.46
N GLU A 749 20.58 16.39 21.45
CA GLU A 749 21.32 16.98 22.57
C GLU A 749 20.49 17.15 23.85
N ARG A 750 19.15 17.16 23.76
CA ARG A 750 18.23 17.28 24.90
C ARG A 750 17.79 15.93 25.48
N ALA A 751 18.06 14.82 24.80
CA ALA A 751 17.69 13.50 25.30
C ALA A 751 18.57 13.13 26.50
N GLU A 752 17.96 12.79 27.63
CA GLU A 752 18.73 12.26 28.77
C GLU A 752 19.25 10.85 28.44
N PRO A 753 20.47 10.51 28.88
CA PRO A 753 21.03 9.17 28.67
C PRO A 753 20.11 8.12 29.31
N THR A 754 19.60 7.22 28.47
CA THR A 754 18.78 6.08 28.88
C THR A 754 19.65 5.02 29.56
N THR A 755 19.04 4.14 30.35
CA THR A 755 19.70 2.97 30.95
C THR A 755 20.60 2.25 29.95
N THR A 756 21.86 2.01 30.30
CA THR A 756 22.79 1.39 29.37
C THR A 756 22.54 -0.11 29.28
N GLN A 757 22.74 -0.70 28.10
CA GLN A 757 22.59 -2.14 27.89
C GLN A 757 23.52 -2.97 28.79
N ASP A 758 24.65 -2.37 29.21
CA ASP A 758 25.62 -2.94 30.15
C ASP A 758 25.05 -3.04 31.58
N ASP A 759 24.18 -2.10 31.99
CA ASP A 759 23.56 -2.13 33.32
C ASP A 759 22.57 -3.30 33.42
N LEU A 760 21.76 -3.52 32.37
CA LEU A 760 20.85 -4.67 32.30
C LEU A 760 21.63 -5.99 32.28
N ASP A 761 22.67 -6.06 31.46
CA ASP A 761 23.49 -7.26 31.33
C ASP A 761 24.00 -7.73 32.69
N ARG A 762 24.60 -6.82 33.45
CA ARG A 762 25.09 -7.11 34.80
C ARG A 762 23.98 -7.56 35.72
N LEU A 763 22.81 -6.92 35.66
CA LEU A 763 21.65 -7.29 36.47
C LEU A 763 21.17 -8.72 36.16
N ILE A 764 20.97 -9.06 34.89
CA ILE A 764 20.52 -10.39 34.46
C ILE A 764 21.57 -11.46 34.77
N CYS A 765 22.85 -11.18 34.48
CA CYS A 765 23.94 -12.09 34.82
C CYS A 765 24.07 -12.30 36.33
N GLY A 766 23.85 -11.25 37.12
CA GLY A 766 23.88 -11.34 38.58
C GLY A 766 22.75 -12.23 39.09
N LEU A 767 21.52 -12.01 38.63
CA LEU A 767 20.36 -12.86 38.92
C LEU A 767 20.59 -14.32 38.53
N ARG A 768 21.25 -14.56 37.39
CA ARG A 768 21.63 -15.92 36.98
C ARG A 768 22.59 -16.56 37.97
N GLN A 769 23.60 -15.84 38.47
CA GLN A 769 24.56 -16.38 39.43
C GLN A 769 23.92 -16.70 40.79
N THR A 770 23.15 -15.77 41.37
CA THR A 770 22.48 -15.99 42.67
C THR A 770 21.44 -17.12 42.58
N LYS A 771 20.66 -17.16 41.51
CA LYS A 771 19.70 -18.26 41.28
C LYS A 771 20.41 -19.58 41.00
N TYR A 772 21.53 -19.57 40.28
CA TYR A 772 22.32 -20.78 40.03
C TYR A 772 22.77 -21.42 41.35
N ALA A 773 23.27 -20.64 42.32
CA ALA A 773 23.67 -21.18 43.62
C ALA A 773 22.51 -21.90 44.34
N ARG A 774 21.31 -21.31 44.29
CA ARG A 774 20.10 -21.96 44.83
C ARG A 774 19.76 -23.25 44.11
N GLU A 775 19.71 -23.23 42.77
CA GLU A 775 19.34 -24.41 41.98
C GLU A 775 20.41 -25.50 42.03
N LEU A 776 21.69 -25.16 42.20
CA LEU A 776 22.78 -26.10 42.41
C LEU A 776 22.52 -26.94 43.67
N VAL A 777 22.28 -26.30 44.82
CA VAL A 777 22.06 -27.02 46.08
C VAL A 777 20.74 -27.79 46.06
N ARG A 778 19.70 -27.25 45.40
CA ARG A 778 18.44 -27.97 45.20
C ARG A 778 18.60 -29.23 44.35
N THR A 779 19.37 -29.15 43.27
CA THR A 779 19.61 -30.29 42.39
C THR A 779 20.53 -31.30 43.08
N LEU A 780 21.56 -30.84 43.79
CA LEU A 780 22.42 -31.66 44.66
C LEU A 780 21.58 -32.47 45.66
N ALA A 781 20.70 -31.82 46.42
CA ALA A 781 19.81 -32.49 47.36
C ALA A 781 18.94 -33.56 46.68
N GLY A 782 18.40 -33.23 45.50
CA GLY A 782 17.60 -34.17 44.70
C GLY A 782 18.37 -35.40 44.24
N GLU A 783 19.60 -35.23 43.73
CA GLU A 783 20.47 -36.34 43.29
C GLU A 783 20.90 -37.22 44.48
N LEU A 784 21.03 -36.64 45.67
CA LEU A 784 21.27 -37.36 46.92
C LEU A 784 20.01 -38.02 47.51
N GLY A 785 18.85 -37.88 46.85
CA GLY A 785 17.58 -38.46 47.27
C GLY A 785 16.90 -37.76 48.45
N LEU A 786 17.29 -36.51 48.74
CA LEU A 786 16.70 -35.67 49.77
C LEU A 786 15.46 -34.93 49.22
N SER A 787 14.54 -34.60 50.12
CA SER A 787 13.28 -33.93 49.77
C SER A 787 13.40 -32.42 49.64
N ASN A 788 14.32 -31.80 50.38
CA ASN A 788 14.62 -30.38 50.29
C ASN A 788 16.11 -30.11 50.62
N PRO A 789 16.65 -28.94 50.21
CA PRO A 789 18.01 -28.51 50.53
C PRO A 789 18.35 -28.44 52.02
N ALA A 790 17.37 -28.11 52.88
CA ALA A 790 17.58 -27.97 54.32
C ALA A 790 17.95 -29.30 55.03
N GLN A 791 17.82 -30.44 54.35
CA GLN A 791 18.28 -31.74 54.85
C GLN A 791 19.77 -32.02 54.62
N LEU A 792 20.47 -31.14 53.90
CA LEU A 792 21.92 -31.18 53.79
C LEU A 792 22.55 -30.59 55.06
N ASP A 793 23.73 -31.07 55.44
CA ASP A 793 24.54 -30.49 56.53
C ASP A 793 25.21 -29.17 56.11
N VAL A 794 24.61 -28.42 55.17
CA VAL A 794 25.12 -27.16 54.61
C VAL A 794 24.38 -26.00 55.28
N HIS A 795 25.09 -25.20 56.07
CA HIS A 795 24.48 -24.06 56.79
C HIS A 795 24.65 -22.72 56.07
N THR A 796 25.56 -22.61 55.10
CA THR A 796 25.73 -21.40 54.27
C THR A 796 26.15 -21.75 52.84
N ILE A 797 25.58 -21.06 51.86
CA ILE A 797 26.04 -21.09 50.48
C ILE A 797 26.85 -19.82 50.23
N PHE A 798 28.17 -19.92 50.17
CA PHE A 798 29.04 -18.77 49.90
C PHE A 798 29.31 -18.66 48.40
N LEU A 799 28.70 -17.67 47.74
CA LEU A 799 28.92 -17.41 46.31
C LEU A 799 29.95 -16.29 46.15
N VAL A 800 31.09 -16.60 45.53
CA VAL A 800 32.12 -15.62 45.17
C VAL A 800 32.07 -15.41 43.66
N SER A 801 31.49 -14.28 43.25
CA SER A 801 31.48 -13.84 41.86
C SER A 801 32.87 -13.36 41.46
N ARG A 802 33.50 -14.07 40.51
CA ARG A 802 34.83 -13.76 39.97
C ARG A 802 34.72 -12.85 38.75
N GLU A 803 33.87 -13.25 37.81
CA GLU A 803 33.59 -12.52 36.57
C GLU A 803 32.09 -12.43 36.34
N LEU A 804 31.66 -11.32 35.75
CA LEU A 804 30.26 -11.02 35.51
C LEU A 804 30.09 -10.19 34.23
N GLY A 805 29.13 -10.59 33.40
CA GLY A 805 28.71 -9.85 32.21
C GLY A 805 28.59 -10.77 31.00
N TYR A 806 27.86 -10.32 29.99
CA TYR A 806 27.54 -11.06 28.79
C TYR A 806 28.81 -11.54 28.10
N GLN A 807 28.97 -12.86 28.00
CA GLN A 807 30.13 -13.50 27.36
C GLN A 807 31.47 -13.05 27.98
N SER A 808 31.48 -12.67 29.25
CA SER A 808 32.67 -12.21 29.98
C SER A 808 33.77 -13.27 30.11
N VAL A 809 33.43 -14.55 29.95
CA VAL A 809 34.38 -15.68 30.12
C VAL A 809 34.65 -16.39 28.79
N ALA A 810 33.58 -16.74 28.07
CA ALA A 810 33.61 -17.49 26.82
C ALA A 810 32.28 -17.28 26.07
N PRO A 811 32.18 -17.68 24.78
CA PRO A 811 30.89 -17.75 24.10
C PRO A 811 29.86 -18.51 24.97
N ASP A 812 28.65 -17.96 25.08
CA ASP A 812 27.55 -18.47 25.91
C ASP A 812 27.83 -18.60 27.43
N THR A 813 28.93 -18.03 27.91
CA THR A 813 29.30 -18.03 29.34
C THR A 813 29.38 -16.61 29.88
N HIS A 814 28.40 -16.21 30.68
CA HIS A 814 28.18 -14.83 31.12
C HIS A 814 28.68 -14.52 32.54
N GLY A 815 29.46 -15.43 33.12
CA GLY A 815 30.15 -15.20 34.38
C GLY A 815 30.80 -16.44 34.93
N GLN A 816 31.64 -16.22 35.94
CA GLN A 816 32.36 -17.26 36.65
C GLN A 816 32.19 -17.09 38.15
N VAL A 817 31.83 -18.18 38.83
CA VAL A 817 31.58 -18.20 40.28
C VAL A 817 32.31 -19.35 40.95
N ASP A 818 32.80 -19.10 42.16
CA ASP A 818 33.06 -20.16 43.12
C ASP A 818 31.84 -20.28 44.04
N ILE A 819 31.35 -21.50 44.27
CA ILE A 819 30.24 -21.77 45.18
C ILE A 819 30.78 -22.67 46.28
N VAL A 820 31.01 -22.07 47.44
CA VAL A 820 31.51 -22.78 48.62
C VAL A 820 30.32 -23.19 49.47
N LEU A 821 30.06 -24.50 49.52
CA LEU A 821 29.07 -25.10 50.39
C LEU A 821 29.70 -25.26 51.77
N ILE A 822 29.29 -24.41 52.72
CA ILE A 822 29.83 -24.43 54.07
C ILE A 822 29.06 -25.47 54.88
N VAL A 823 29.74 -26.57 55.20
CA VAL A 823 29.16 -27.69 55.94
C VAL A 823 29.43 -27.60 57.44
N ASP A 824 28.60 -28.25 58.23
CA ASP A 824 28.80 -28.36 59.68
C ASP A 824 30.13 -29.05 60.01
N GLU A 825 30.80 -28.62 61.08
CA GLU A 825 32.08 -29.19 61.54
C GLU A 825 31.99 -30.69 61.91
N GLU A 826 30.78 -31.21 62.12
CA GLU A 826 30.51 -32.63 62.41
C GLU A 826 30.33 -33.49 61.15
N THR A 827 30.28 -32.86 59.96
CA THR A 827 30.10 -33.56 58.68
C THR A 827 31.25 -34.53 58.43
N THR A 828 30.94 -35.77 58.06
CA THR A 828 31.99 -36.76 57.85
C THR A 828 32.75 -36.48 56.55
N ALA A 829 34.05 -36.80 56.52
CA ALA A 829 34.86 -36.65 55.30
C ALA A 829 34.30 -37.43 54.10
N ARG A 830 33.52 -38.49 54.35
CA ARG A 830 32.84 -39.26 53.30
C ARG A 830 31.67 -38.47 52.71
N ASP A 831 30.86 -37.84 53.56
CA ASP A 831 29.69 -37.08 53.12
C ASP A 831 30.13 -35.80 52.41
N ALA A 832 31.14 -35.11 52.95
CA ALA A 832 31.76 -33.95 52.28
C ALA A 832 32.30 -34.29 50.88
N LEU A 833 33.00 -35.43 50.74
CA LEU A 833 33.46 -35.90 49.42
C LEU A 833 32.29 -36.24 48.49
N THR A 834 31.23 -36.84 49.02
CA THR A 834 30.03 -37.17 48.23
C THR A 834 29.34 -35.90 47.74
N TYR A 835 29.25 -34.86 48.58
CA TYR A 835 28.70 -33.56 48.19
C TYR A 835 29.56 -32.90 47.11
N ASP A 836 30.89 -32.95 47.24
CA ASP A 836 31.82 -32.36 46.28
C ASP A 836 31.71 -33.02 44.90
N GLU A 837 31.80 -34.35 44.83
CA GLU A 837 31.67 -35.12 43.58
C GLU A 837 30.29 -34.90 42.93
N THR A 838 29.21 -34.94 43.71
CA THR A 838 27.85 -34.76 43.19
C THR A 838 27.62 -33.33 42.72
N ALA A 839 28.13 -32.33 43.46
CA ALA A 839 27.99 -30.93 43.07
C ALA A 839 28.74 -30.64 41.75
N GLU A 840 29.90 -31.26 41.53
CA GLU A 840 30.64 -31.16 40.27
C GLU A 840 29.81 -31.74 39.10
N GLU A 841 29.20 -32.91 39.28
CA GLU A 841 28.31 -33.51 38.26
C GLU A 841 27.10 -32.61 37.94
N VAL A 842 26.44 -32.08 38.98
CA VAL A 842 25.26 -31.20 38.87
C VAL A 842 25.53 -29.96 38.03
N THR A 843 26.76 -29.43 37.99
CA THR A 843 27.10 -28.27 37.15
C THR A 843 26.80 -28.48 35.67
N THR A 844 26.82 -29.73 35.22
CA THR A 844 26.58 -30.13 33.83
C THR A 844 25.13 -30.57 33.56
N MET A 845 24.29 -30.63 34.60
CA MET A 845 22.91 -31.09 34.54
C MET A 845 21.92 -29.93 34.45
N ARG A 846 20.72 -30.17 33.90
CA ARG A 846 19.63 -29.18 33.98
C ARG A 846 19.04 -29.18 35.39
N PRO A 847 18.68 -28.02 35.95
CA PRO A 847 18.63 -26.71 35.28
C PRO A 847 19.96 -25.95 35.23
N CYS A 848 20.96 -26.31 36.04
CA CYS A 848 22.24 -25.60 36.18
C CYS A 848 22.96 -25.32 34.85
N SER A 849 23.03 -26.31 33.96
CA SER A 849 23.66 -26.17 32.64
C SER A 849 23.01 -25.12 31.73
N GLY A 850 21.80 -24.65 32.04
CA GLY A 850 21.05 -23.67 31.26
C GLY A 850 21.31 -22.21 31.63
N PHE A 851 22.07 -21.94 32.70
CA PHE A 851 22.28 -20.57 33.20
C PHE A 851 23.40 -19.81 32.47
N GLY A 852 24.27 -20.50 31.72
CA GLY A 852 25.45 -19.89 31.12
C GLY A 852 26.44 -19.35 32.17
N VAL A 853 26.55 -20.04 33.31
CA VAL A 853 27.45 -19.68 34.43
C VAL A 853 28.50 -20.78 34.56
N LYS A 854 29.77 -20.39 34.56
CA LYS A 854 30.88 -21.30 34.87
C LYS A 854 31.06 -21.37 36.37
N ALA A 855 30.51 -22.40 37.00
CA ALA A 855 30.62 -22.59 38.44
C ALA A 855 31.71 -23.58 38.81
N ARG A 856 32.41 -23.29 39.92
CA ARG A 856 33.27 -24.24 40.64
C ARG A 856 32.66 -24.49 42.01
N PRO A 857 31.97 -25.62 42.24
CA PRO A 857 31.52 -26.00 43.57
C PRO A 857 32.73 -26.44 44.41
N ILE A 858 32.68 -26.14 45.70
CA ILE A 858 33.71 -26.48 46.68
C ILE A 858 32.99 -26.76 48.00
N VAL A 859 33.32 -27.86 48.68
CA VAL A 859 32.76 -28.19 50.00
C VAL A 859 33.83 -27.99 51.07
N LEU A 860 33.55 -27.13 52.07
CA LEU A 860 34.49 -26.79 53.15
C LEU A 860 33.75 -26.60 54.48
N THR A 861 34.42 -26.83 55.60
CA THR A 861 33.93 -26.32 56.89
C THR A 861 34.19 -24.81 57.03
N ALA A 862 33.59 -24.17 58.03
CA ALA A 862 33.79 -22.74 58.28
C ALA A 862 35.26 -22.42 58.63
N ASP A 863 35.93 -23.29 59.38
CA ASP A 863 37.34 -23.16 59.72
C ASP A 863 38.26 -23.36 58.50
N GLU A 864 37.94 -24.30 57.62
CA GLU A 864 38.67 -24.52 56.37
C GLU A 864 38.54 -23.32 55.42
N PHE A 865 37.31 -22.83 55.20
CA PHE A 865 37.08 -21.66 54.36
C PHE A 865 37.75 -20.39 54.91
N THR A 866 37.73 -20.22 56.24
CA THR A 866 38.47 -19.15 56.92
C THR A 866 39.97 -19.21 56.64
N THR A 867 40.53 -20.42 56.62
CA THR A 867 41.95 -20.62 56.33
C THR A 867 42.26 -20.28 54.87
N GLU A 868 41.43 -20.72 53.92
CA GLU A 868 41.57 -20.39 52.50
C GLU A 868 41.48 -18.89 52.21
N VAL A 869 40.62 -18.15 52.93
CA VAL A 869 40.54 -16.68 52.83
C VAL A 869 41.81 -16.03 53.40
N ALA A 870 42.33 -16.51 54.54
CA ALA A 870 43.54 -15.98 55.16
C ALA A 870 44.82 -16.25 54.34
N ASP A 871 44.88 -17.41 53.67
CA ASP A 871 46.00 -17.83 52.83
C ASP A 871 45.97 -17.15 51.44
N GLY A 872 44.90 -16.42 51.13
CA GLY A 872 44.77 -15.63 49.90
C GLY A 872 44.21 -16.39 48.70
N THR A 873 43.67 -17.61 48.87
CA THR A 873 42.95 -18.32 47.80
C THR A 873 41.74 -17.50 47.31
N TYR A 874 41.14 -16.74 48.22
CA TYR A 874 40.11 -15.74 47.95
C TYR A 874 40.64 -14.31 48.25
N THR A 875 41.86 -13.99 47.77
CA THR A 875 42.44 -12.64 47.92
C THR A 875 41.41 -11.56 47.59
N HIS A 876 41.16 -10.67 48.56
CA HIS A 876 40.25 -9.51 48.50
C HIS A 876 38.75 -9.79 48.42
N LEU A 877 38.22 -10.71 49.23
CA LEU A 877 36.80 -10.61 49.60
C LEU A 877 36.51 -9.16 50.06
N PRO A 878 35.47 -8.51 49.52
CA PRO A 878 35.15 -7.15 49.91
C PRO A 878 34.69 -7.06 51.36
N ASP A 879 34.84 -5.88 51.94
CA ASP A 879 34.37 -5.59 53.30
C ASP A 879 32.84 -5.77 53.39
N ASP A 880 32.12 -5.30 52.36
CA ASP A 880 30.66 -5.46 52.23
C ASP A 880 30.32 -6.78 51.50
N LEU A 881 29.61 -7.66 52.20
CA LEU A 881 28.95 -8.84 51.67
C LEU A 881 27.43 -8.71 51.82
N PHE A 882 26.70 -9.47 51.01
CA PHE A 882 25.26 -9.41 50.90
C PHE A 882 24.65 -10.77 51.26
N VAL A 883 23.61 -10.75 52.10
CA VAL A 883 22.91 -11.96 52.56
C VAL A 883 21.56 -12.07 51.85
N TYR A 884 21.29 -13.25 51.29
CA TYR A 884 19.99 -13.62 50.73
C TYR A 884 19.40 -14.77 51.54
N GLU A 885 18.18 -14.57 52.02
CA GLU A 885 17.46 -15.49 52.91
C GLU A 885 16.27 -16.13 52.20
N ASP A 886 15.66 -17.16 52.82
CA ASP A 886 14.40 -17.80 52.38
C ASP A 886 14.39 -18.25 50.91
N GLY A 887 15.54 -18.72 50.40
CA GLY A 887 15.69 -19.10 48.98
C GLY A 887 15.47 -17.95 47.98
N ARG A 888 15.42 -16.68 48.42
CA ARG A 888 15.38 -15.50 47.54
C ARG A 888 16.73 -15.36 46.83
N HIS A 889 16.69 -14.89 45.59
CA HIS A 889 17.90 -14.70 44.77
C HIS A 889 17.97 -13.32 44.09
N TYR A 890 16.90 -12.54 44.18
CA TYR A 890 16.72 -11.29 43.43
C TYR A 890 16.81 -10.02 44.30
N VAL A 891 16.80 -10.17 45.62
CA VAL A 891 16.94 -9.08 46.57
C VAL A 891 17.73 -9.55 47.79
N TYR A 892 18.78 -8.81 48.17
CA TYR A 892 19.50 -9.07 49.42
C TYR A 892 18.74 -8.45 50.62
N THR A 893 18.76 -9.14 51.75
CA THR A 893 18.05 -8.74 52.97
C THR A 893 18.90 -7.83 53.85
N GLU A 894 20.17 -8.16 54.05
CA GLU A 894 21.08 -7.46 54.95
C GLU A 894 22.51 -7.41 54.35
N LYS A 895 23.30 -6.41 54.73
CA LYS A 895 24.75 -6.38 54.50
C LYS A 895 25.47 -6.98 55.71
N THR A 896 26.57 -7.67 55.48
CA THR A 896 27.45 -8.20 56.52
C THR A 896 28.92 -8.10 56.10
N THR A 897 29.84 -8.39 57.01
CA THR A 897 31.26 -8.55 56.70
C THR A 897 31.70 -9.99 56.88
N PHE A 898 32.82 -10.38 56.25
CA PHE A 898 33.39 -11.72 56.46
C PHE A 898 33.70 -12.02 57.94
N SER A 899 34.13 -10.99 58.69
CA SER A 899 34.43 -11.12 60.12
C SER A 899 33.18 -11.34 60.97
N GLU A 900 32.08 -10.68 60.63
CA GLU A 900 30.78 -10.86 61.31
C GLU A 900 30.21 -12.25 61.02
N TRP A 901 30.16 -12.66 59.75
CA TRP A 901 29.75 -14.01 59.36
C TRP A 901 30.55 -15.09 60.10
N LYS A 902 31.87 -14.96 60.14
CA LYS A 902 32.76 -15.86 60.88
C LYS A 902 32.41 -15.92 62.37
N SER A 903 32.17 -14.76 62.99
CA SER A 903 31.81 -14.72 64.42
C SER A 903 30.47 -15.40 64.71
N MET A 904 29.51 -15.33 63.79
CA MET A 904 28.17 -15.92 63.96
C MET A 904 28.15 -17.42 63.70
N THR A 905 28.96 -17.91 62.76
CA THR A 905 29.04 -19.34 62.40
C THR A 905 29.82 -20.17 63.42
N GLN A 906 30.70 -19.56 64.22
CA GLN A 906 31.36 -20.22 65.37
C GLN A 906 30.37 -20.72 66.43
N ASN A 907 29.13 -20.23 66.45
CA ASN A 907 28.00 -20.73 67.23
C ASN A 907 26.85 -21.11 66.27
N SER A 908 27.07 -22.10 65.39
CA SER A 908 26.18 -22.51 64.26
C SER A 908 24.67 -22.32 64.45
N ALA A 909 24.13 -22.52 65.66
CA ALA A 909 22.74 -22.26 66.01
C ALA A 909 22.26 -20.80 65.77
N GLU A 910 23.09 -19.78 65.99
CA GLU A 910 22.67 -18.37 65.88
C GLU A 910 22.55 -17.92 64.41
N TRP A 911 23.48 -18.36 63.55
CA TRP A 911 23.44 -18.07 62.11
C TRP A 911 22.23 -18.72 61.43
N THR A 912 22.07 -20.03 61.63
CA THR A 912 20.98 -20.79 61.03
C THR A 912 19.62 -20.33 61.57
N GLN A 913 19.51 -20.02 62.87
CA GLN A 913 18.26 -19.50 63.46
C GLN A 913 17.86 -18.12 62.93
N ARG A 914 18.82 -17.30 62.50
CA ARG A 914 18.55 -15.95 62.01
C ARG A 914 18.21 -15.91 60.52
N TYR A 915 18.83 -16.77 59.71
CA TYR A 915 18.86 -16.60 58.26
C TYR A 915 18.44 -17.82 57.44
N ALA A 916 18.36 -19.02 58.04
CA ALA A 916 17.88 -20.21 57.34
C ALA A 916 16.39 -20.42 57.60
N ASP A 917 15.65 -20.75 56.53
CA ASP A 917 14.29 -21.30 56.63
C ASP A 917 14.30 -22.83 56.50
N ASP A 918 13.13 -23.46 56.60
CA ASP A 918 12.98 -24.92 56.48
C ASP A 918 13.22 -25.46 55.05
N GLU A 919 13.52 -24.60 54.05
CA GLU A 919 13.63 -24.97 52.65
C GLU A 919 15.04 -24.82 52.07
N THR A 920 15.75 -23.70 52.26
CA THR A 920 17.06 -23.45 51.62
C THR A 920 18.07 -22.69 52.52
N PRO A 921 19.34 -23.14 52.61
CA PRO A 921 20.38 -22.39 53.31
C PRO A 921 20.60 -20.97 52.73
N PRO A 922 20.96 -19.98 53.56
CA PRO A 922 21.17 -18.60 53.11
C PRO A 922 22.38 -18.49 52.17
N ILE A 923 22.29 -17.57 51.20
CA ILE A 923 23.39 -17.25 50.29
C ILE A 923 24.12 -16.01 50.81
N VAL A 924 25.43 -16.12 50.98
CA VAL A 924 26.32 -14.99 51.28
C VAL A 924 27.20 -14.74 50.06
N THR A 925 27.28 -13.49 49.61
CA THR A 925 28.00 -13.18 48.38
C THR A 925 28.57 -11.76 48.32
N ASN A 926 29.57 -11.56 47.46
CA ASN A 926 30.07 -10.23 47.07
C ASN A 926 29.20 -9.52 46.01
N LEU A 927 28.04 -10.10 45.67
CA LEU A 927 27.09 -9.62 44.67
C LEU A 927 25.77 -9.16 45.33
N GLY A 928 25.55 -7.86 45.41
CA GLY A 928 24.33 -7.24 45.90
C GLY A 928 23.36 -6.94 44.76
N LEU A 929 22.15 -7.48 44.85
CA LEU A 929 21.04 -7.24 43.92
C LEU A 929 19.85 -6.71 44.69
N GLU A 930 19.17 -5.72 44.13
CA GLU A 930 17.86 -5.27 44.59
C GLU A 930 16.96 -5.09 43.38
N VAL A 931 16.15 -6.11 43.08
CA VAL A 931 15.23 -6.09 41.92
C VAL A 931 13.82 -5.86 42.40
N ASN A 932 13.15 -4.83 41.87
CA ASN A 932 11.73 -4.59 42.11
C ASN A 932 10.89 -5.71 41.48
N HIS A 933 10.52 -6.72 42.27
CA HIS A 933 9.96 -7.95 41.74
C HIS A 933 8.49 -7.77 41.30
N PRO A 934 8.14 -8.03 40.03
CA PRO A 934 6.80 -7.76 39.50
C PRO A 934 5.68 -8.64 40.07
N LYS A 935 5.98 -9.78 40.72
CA LYS A 935 4.99 -10.68 41.35
C LYS A 935 5.04 -10.76 42.87
N HIS A 936 6.18 -10.44 43.46
CA HIS A 936 6.41 -10.72 44.87
C HIS A 936 6.39 -9.38 45.58
N SER A 937 5.52 -9.25 46.60
CA SER A 937 5.53 -8.06 47.44
C SER A 937 6.91 -7.97 48.10
N MET A 938 7.50 -6.79 48.01
CA MET A 938 8.78 -6.50 48.65
C MET A 938 8.59 -6.06 50.12
N ASP A 939 7.35 -6.02 50.62
CA ASP A 939 7.00 -5.53 51.96
C ASP A 939 7.47 -6.46 53.09
N THR A 940 7.92 -7.67 52.76
CA THR A 940 8.44 -8.65 53.73
C THR A 940 9.94 -8.48 54.00
N ILE A 941 10.62 -7.54 53.34
CA ILE A 941 12.05 -7.27 53.55
C ILE A 941 12.23 -6.36 54.77
N SER A 942 13.17 -6.71 55.64
CA SER A 942 13.40 -6.05 56.93
C SER A 942 14.01 -4.64 56.83
N ARG A 943 14.51 -4.26 55.64
CA ARG A 943 15.14 -2.96 55.35
C ARG A 943 14.34 -2.16 54.30
N PRO A 944 14.44 -0.82 54.30
CA PRO A 944 13.86 0.01 53.25
C PRO A 944 14.52 -0.28 51.88
N LEU A 945 13.71 -0.22 50.84
CA LEU A 945 14.07 -0.47 49.45
C LEU A 945 13.97 0.82 48.64
N SER A 946 14.80 0.96 47.61
CA SER A 946 14.88 2.17 46.79
C SER A 946 13.74 2.29 45.78
N GLY A 947 13.11 1.17 45.41
CA GLY A 947 12.10 1.08 44.36
C GLY A 947 12.69 0.99 42.95
N ASN A 948 14.02 1.01 42.80
CA ASN A 948 14.72 0.82 41.54
C ASN A 948 15.23 -0.62 41.42
N HIS A 949 15.83 -0.95 40.28
CA HIS A 949 16.65 -2.17 40.13
C HIS A 949 18.11 -1.82 40.32
N GLU A 950 18.73 -2.29 41.40
CA GLU A 950 20.11 -1.99 41.76
C GLU A 950 21.01 -3.22 41.69
N PHE A 951 22.27 -2.95 41.38
CA PHE A 951 23.33 -3.93 41.30
C PHE A 951 24.59 -3.33 41.93
N GLN A 952 25.24 -4.12 42.78
CA GLN A 952 26.53 -3.82 43.41
C GLN A 952 27.39 -5.08 43.37
N LEU A 953 28.61 -4.98 42.84
CA LEU A 953 29.59 -6.06 42.87
C LEU A 953 30.95 -5.48 43.21
N THR A 954 31.61 -6.07 44.21
CA THR A 954 33.04 -5.86 44.40
C THR A 954 33.78 -7.17 44.13
N GLN A 955 34.54 -7.19 43.03
CA GLN A 955 35.31 -8.36 42.63
C GLN A 955 36.46 -8.62 43.63
N PRO A 956 36.95 -9.88 43.73
CA PRO A 956 38.18 -10.20 44.45
C PRO A 956 39.46 -9.51 43.92
N SER A 957 39.37 -8.75 42.83
CA SER A 957 40.45 -7.85 42.39
C SER A 957 40.45 -6.49 43.11
N GLY A 958 39.40 -6.20 43.89
CA GLY A 958 39.13 -4.88 44.48
C GLY A 958 38.37 -3.93 43.56
N LYS A 959 38.00 -4.34 42.35
CA LYS A 959 37.20 -3.54 41.42
C LYS A 959 35.73 -3.56 41.85
N SER A 960 35.18 -2.40 42.20
CA SER A 960 33.75 -2.21 42.44
C SER A 960 33.02 -1.77 41.18
N ILE A 961 31.83 -2.33 40.97
CA ILE A 961 30.91 -2.04 39.89
C ILE A 961 29.54 -1.82 40.52
N GLU A 962 28.91 -0.68 40.23
CA GLU A 962 27.56 -0.38 40.67
C GLU A 962 26.74 0.07 39.45
N SER A 963 25.48 -0.34 39.40
CA SER A 963 24.53 0.13 38.38
C SER A 963 23.13 0.23 38.98
N VAL A 964 22.40 1.24 38.53
CA VAL A 964 21.02 1.51 38.96
C VAL A 964 20.17 1.72 37.73
N ILE A 965 19.15 0.88 37.57
CA ILE A 965 18.10 1.03 36.56
C ILE A 965 16.88 1.57 37.29
N LYS A 966 16.49 2.81 36.97
CA LYS A 966 15.31 3.42 37.59
C LYS A 966 14.06 2.64 37.19
N SER A 967 13.15 2.39 38.12
CA SER A 967 11.82 1.88 37.78
C SER A 967 10.92 3.06 37.39
N ASP A 968 10.05 2.87 36.40
CA ASP A 968 9.13 3.91 35.89
C ASP A 968 7.91 4.19 36.81
#